data_AF-D2Z359-F1
#
_entry.id   AF-D2Z359-F1
#
_cell.length_a   1.000
_cell.length_b   1.000
_cell.length_c   1.000
_cell.angle_alpha   90.00
_cell.angle_beta   90.00
_cell.angle_gamma   90.00
#
_symmetry.space_group_name_H-M   'P 1'
#
loop_
_entity.id
_entity.type
_entity.pdbx_description
1 polymer ?
#
loop_
_entity_poly.entity_id
_entity_poly.type
_entity_poly.pdbx_seq_one_letter_code
_entity_poly.pdbx_strand_id
1 'polypeptide(L)'
;MVLFKSYLAHAKGEKKLSPWMCLAPLGWLASLFVRSRNWAFDRGISHSKEPPLPVISVGNVTLGGTNKTPFVEMITRGLSKRGLRPGIVSRGYGGSTEGPHVFRGGKADRNRVGDEPLLLSNRLPGIFVAVSRDRFGDIRALSKRGVQIVVADDGFQHRKLGRDLDVVLVDAACPFGNGRLVPGGILREPVESLRRAHIVVMTKVDQVSPEAVQRLYDRLCRVVPRRKIFRSSLRIERWCLWNGSEFEGVQKPSGRTVVAFSAIGNPRSFLSTLSGQGVEVIEEVRFKDHHRYTSEDLKRIERIYRLSGAFGVACTEKDVYNLPRGWKPPFPLMVPFLETEVEDEDRFWRAVTDGLRPKVVVASNGYGEDAMASLLARKIEEAFPVAEVTGFPLVGKGEQYLQRGIKVGSSPSVTPTGGVIKYRIADLLIDVRSGLFGHIRRQLKAWRKRSGCIRTPLCVGDVYLLLHTLWGQGLSPLLIATAKTNYLHGHWMAERALLRGRARTVWTRDEETAEDLSKAGVSARFQGNPIMDLIGDNEEDDFSWPSEGDRVLILPGSRNRAYEDVRLLLDSVPIMAARRSCRFVAVLAPTLDLRKMARGCPGWTLDGRILKGPNSVEVHVHRGAVAEVAAGAHVLLGLGGTANQVCAGLGVPVVSILEKGKLVQQKLLGEAEWLVSADPERLAEAALLVLSDETLARTMAEAGRKRLGAPGALDSVVRYCSRVLGWSVRCEVYSRLKESLENRGEERSHGYRDRDRQS
;
A
#
# COMPACT_ATOMS: atom_id res chain seq x y z
N MET A 1 -41.48 -4.03 20.25
CA MET A 1 -41.34 -4.55 18.86
C MET A 1 -42.02 -3.65 17.81
N VAL A 2 -43.21 -3.08 18.08
CA VAL A 2 -43.94 -2.18 17.17
C VAL A 2 -43.18 -0.88 16.84
N LEU A 3 -42.62 -0.20 17.86
CA LEU A 3 -41.81 1.01 17.67
C LEU A 3 -40.58 0.77 16.78
N PHE A 4 -39.86 -0.33 17.01
CA PHE A 4 -38.69 -0.69 16.19
C PHE A 4 -39.05 -1.00 14.73
N LYS A 5 -40.16 -1.71 14.49
CA LYS A 5 -40.68 -1.93 13.12
C LYS A 5 -41.07 -0.60 12.45
N SER A 6 -41.73 0.29 13.18
CA SER A 6 -42.11 1.63 12.71
C SER A 6 -40.88 2.47 12.35
N TYR A 7 -39.85 2.44 13.20
CA TYR A 7 -38.57 3.10 12.97
C TYR A 7 -37.87 2.55 11.71
N LEU A 8 -37.76 1.22 11.59
CA LEU A 8 -37.14 0.59 10.43
C LEU A 8 -37.86 0.93 9.13
N ALA A 9 -39.20 0.96 9.11
CA ALA A 9 -39.98 1.37 7.94
C ALA A 9 -39.67 2.82 7.53
N HIS A 10 -39.55 3.75 8.49
CA HIS A 10 -39.11 5.12 8.20
C HIS A 10 -37.66 5.16 7.69
N ALA A 11 -36.74 4.46 8.36
CA ALA A 11 -35.32 4.46 8.02
C ALA A 11 -35.05 3.86 6.62
N LYS A 12 -35.82 2.82 6.24
CA LYS A 12 -35.82 2.21 4.91
C LYS A 12 -36.51 3.06 3.84
N GLY A 13 -37.18 4.14 4.22
CA GLY A 13 -37.89 5.02 3.29
C GLY A 13 -39.25 4.49 2.81
N GLU A 14 -39.80 3.48 3.47
CA GLU A 14 -41.12 2.91 3.16
C GLU A 14 -42.26 3.88 3.55
N LYS A 15 -42.03 4.76 4.53
CA LYS A 15 -42.98 5.81 4.97
C LYS A 15 -42.36 7.20 4.86
N LYS A 16 -43.00 8.08 4.07
CA LYS A 16 -42.58 9.48 3.90
C LYS A 16 -42.83 10.36 5.13
N LEU A 17 -43.95 10.16 5.82
CA LEU A 17 -44.32 10.88 7.05
C LEU A 17 -44.24 9.92 8.24
N SER A 18 -43.46 10.28 9.26
CA SER A 18 -43.26 9.45 10.45
C SER A 18 -42.77 10.28 11.64
N PRO A 19 -43.17 9.96 12.89
CA PRO A 19 -42.65 10.61 14.09
C PRO A 19 -41.12 10.55 14.20
N TRP A 20 -40.50 9.51 13.63
CA TRP A 20 -39.04 9.31 13.63
C TRP A 20 -38.27 10.35 12.81
N MET A 21 -38.94 11.25 12.09
CA MET A 21 -38.30 12.41 11.45
C MET A 21 -37.57 13.30 12.45
N CYS A 22 -37.95 13.28 13.74
CA CYS A 22 -37.22 13.96 14.82
C CYS A 22 -35.77 13.47 14.99
N LEU A 23 -35.41 12.29 14.47
CA LEU A 23 -34.04 11.77 14.48
C LEU A 23 -33.16 12.33 13.34
N ALA A 24 -33.71 13.14 12.43
CA ALA A 24 -32.97 13.73 11.32
C ALA A 24 -31.75 14.56 11.77
N PRO A 25 -31.85 15.44 12.79
CA PRO A 25 -30.70 16.20 13.29
C PRO A 25 -29.59 15.29 13.82
N LEU A 26 -29.93 14.20 14.50
CA LEU A 26 -28.95 13.20 14.96
C LEU A 26 -28.27 12.50 13.77
N GLY A 27 -29.00 12.22 12.69
CA GLY A 27 -28.44 11.71 11.44
C GLY A 27 -27.48 12.69 10.76
N TRP A 28 -27.73 14.00 10.84
CA TRP A 28 -26.83 15.04 10.33
C TRP A 28 -25.54 15.15 11.16
N LEU A 29 -25.66 15.12 12.49
CA LEU A 29 -24.50 15.08 13.39
C LEU A 29 -23.64 13.82 13.16
N ALA A 30 -24.28 12.65 13.00
CA ALA A 30 -23.60 11.42 12.64
C ALA A 30 -22.89 11.53 11.28
N SER A 31 -23.54 12.15 10.28
CA SER A 31 -22.94 12.43 8.97
C SER A 31 -21.70 13.32 9.08
N LEU A 32 -21.78 14.41 9.85
CA LEU A 32 -20.63 15.29 10.08
C LEU A 32 -19.48 14.53 10.74
N PHE A 33 -19.76 13.77 11.80
CA PHE A 33 -18.75 12.96 12.48
C PHE A 33 -18.08 11.94 11.54
N VAL A 34 -18.87 11.17 10.78
CA VAL A 34 -18.35 10.15 9.86
C VAL A 34 -17.55 10.80 8.71
N ARG A 35 -18.00 11.94 8.17
CA ARG A 35 -17.27 12.70 7.15
C ARG A 35 -15.95 13.22 7.68
N SER A 36 -15.93 13.81 8.87
CA SER A 36 -14.70 14.29 9.53
C SER A 36 -13.73 13.14 9.81
N ARG A 37 -14.24 12.00 10.29
CA ARG A 37 -13.43 10.79 10.50
C ARG A 37 -12.82 10.29 9.19
N ASN A 38 -13.62 10.20 8.14
CA ASN A 38 -13.14 9.75 6.82
C ASN A 38 -12.12 10.72 6.24
N TRP A 39 -12.35 12.02 6.36
CA TRP A 39 -11.39 13.05 5.98
C TRP A 39 -10.08 12.93 6.76
N ALA A 40 -10.13 12.65 8.07
CA ALA A 40 -8.94 12.44 8.88
C ALA A 40 -8.10 11.24 8.41
N PHE A 41 -8.73 10.14 7.99
CA PHE A 41 -8.02 9.03 7.35
C PHE A 41 -7.49 9.40 5.96
N ASP A 42 -8.28 10.10 5.13
CA ASP A 42 -7.87 10.51 3.78
C ASP A 42 -6.66 11.46 3.78
N ARG A 43 -6.46 12.22 4.87
CA ARG A 43 -5.33 13.15 5.08
C ARG A 43 -4.23 12.59 5.98
N GLY A 44 -4.34 11.34 6.40
CA GLY A 44 -3.33 10.68 7.23
C GLY A 44 -3.24 11.18 8.66
N ILE A 45 -4.22 11.99 9.11
CA ILE A 45 -4.37 12.40 10.50
C ILE A 45 -4.70 11.19 11.37
N SER A 46 -5.59 10.34 10.88
CA SER A 46 -5.80 8.99 11.40
C SER A 46 -5.02 7.98 10.57
N HIS A 47 -4.42 6.99 11.25
CA HIS A 47 -3.49 6.08 10.61
C HIS A 47 -4.13 4.73 10.22
N SER A 48 -3.80 4.27 9.02
CA SER A 48 -4.06 2.93 8.51
C SER A 48 -2.76 2.12 8.44
N LYS A 49 -2.72 0.96 9.09
CA LYS A 49 -1.54 0.06 9.09
C LYS A 49 -1.65 -0.96 7.95
N GLU A 50 -0.60 -1.19 7.18
CA GLU A 50 -0.57 -2.31 6.24
C GLU A 50 -0.30 -3.64 6.97
N PRO A 51 -1.15 -4.67 6.80
CA PRO A 51 -0.97 -5.99 7.39
C PRO A 51 0.04 -6.86 6.62
N PRO A 52 0.61 -7.90 7.25
CA PRO A 52 1.63 -8.76 6.63
C PRO A 52 1.09 -9.70 5.54
N LEU A 53 -0.24 -9.82 5.39
CA LEU A 53 -0.89 -10.59 4.33
C LEU A 53 -1.79 -9.68 3.48
N PRO A 54 -2.02 -9.99 2.19
CA PRO A 54 -3.05 -9.33 1.40
C PRO A 54 -4.43 -9.50 2.04
N VAL A 55 -5.23 -8.43 2.04
CA VAL A 55 -6.59 -8.41 2.60
C VAL A 55 -7.61 -7.96 1.56
N ILE A 56 -8.62 -8.81 1.32
CA ILE A 56 -9.87 -8.45 0.65
C ILE A 56 -10.91 -8.13 1.72
N SER A 57 -11.39 -6.90 1.78
CA SER A 57 -12.50 -6.51 2.66
C SER A 57 -13.82 -6.65 1.92
N VAL A 58 -14.76 -7.38 2.51
CA VAL A 58 -16.16 -7.44 2.09
C VAL A 58 -16.96 -6.64 3.11
N GLY A 59 -17.66 -5.61 2.65
CA GLY A 59 -18.47 -4.77 3.54
C GLY A 59 -19.67 -4.16 2.84
N ASN A 60 -20.37 -3.28 3.54
CA ASN A 60 -21.53 -2.56 3.01
C ASN A 60 -21.56 -1.12 3.54
N VAL A 61 -22.48 -0.29 3.03
CA VAL A 61 -22.69 1.09 3.52
C VAL A 61 -23.97 1.27 4.33
N THR A 62 -24.78 0.23 4.50
CA THR A 62 -26.08 0.26 5.21
C THR A 62 -26.12 -0.68 6.42
N LEU A 63 -27.07 -0.45 7.33
CA LEU A 63 -27.50 -1.45 8.31
C LEU A 63 -28.48 -2.42 7.64
N GLY A 64 -28.37 -3.71 7.98
CA GLY A 64 -29.23 -4.77 7.47
C GLY A 64 -28.47 -5.84 6.68
N GLY A 65 -29.19 -6.92 6.36
CA GLY A 65 -28.64 -8.07 5.63
C GLY A 65 -28.40 -7.74 4.16
N THR A 66 -27.13 -7.58 3.78
CA THR A 66 -26.67 -7.27 2.42
C THR A 66 -26.02 -8.49 1.75
N ASN A 67 -26.38 -9.70 2.18
CA ASN A 67 -25.79 -10.98 1.73
C ASN A 67 -24.26 -11.06 1.88
N LYS A 68 -23.68 -10.43 2.93
CA LYS A 68 -22.24 -10.44 3.20
C LYS A 68 -21.67 -11.84 3.45
N THR A 69 -22.26 -12.60 4.37
CA THR A 69 -21.75 -13.92 4.75
C THR A 69 -21.67 -14.89 3.56
N PRO A 70 -22.72 -15.02 2.71
CA PRO A 70 -22.62 -15.81 1.48
C PRO A 70 -21.58 -15.28 0.49
N PHE A 71 -21.41 -13.95 0.39
CA PHE A 71 -20.43 -13.35 -0.51
C PHE A 71 -18.98 -13.56 -0.04
N VAL A 72 -18.72 -13.49 1.27
CA VAL A 72 -17.43 -13.82 1.90
C VAL A 72 -17.08 -15.28 1.60
N GLU A 73 -18.04 -16.18 1.73
CA GLU A 73 -17.86 -17.58 1.37
C GLU A 73 -17.51 -17.75 -0.12
N MET A 74 -18.26 -17.12 -1.02
CA MET A 74 -18.04 -17.20 -2.46
C MET A 74 -16.62 -16.75 -2.84
N ILE A 75 -16.15 -15.61 -2.33
CA ILE A 75 -14.76 -15.17 -2.55
C ILE A 75 -13.78 -16.20 -1.98
N THR A 76 -13.98 -16.64 -0.74
CA THR A 76 -13.03 -17.53 -0.07
C THR A 76 -12.92 -18.87 -0.80
N ARG A 77 -14.05 -19.47 -1.17
CA ARG A 77 -14.12 -20.69 -1.97
C ARG A 77 -13.48 -20.49 -3.34
N GLY A 78 -13.74 -19.36 -4.00
CA GLY A 78 -13.16 -19.03 -5.29
C GLY A 78 -11.64 -18.82 -5.26
N LEU A 79 -11.09 -18.28 -4.17
CA LEU A 79 -9.64 -18.21 -3.95
C LEU A 79 -9.05 -19.60 -3.72
N SER A 80 -9.71 -20.43 -2.91
CA SER A 80 -9.27 -21.81 -2.64
C SER A 80 -9.26 -22.67 -3.90
N LYS A 81 -10.28 -22.53 -4.78
CA LYS A 81 -10.35 -23.21 -6.08
C LYS A 81 -9.22 -22.82 -7.03
N ARG A 82 -8.57 -21.66 -6.81
CA ARG A 82 -7.43 -21.15 -7.59
C ARG A 82 -6.08 -21.45 -6.92
N GLY A 83 -6.03 -22.46 -6.05
CA GLY A 83 -4.79 -22.94 -5.44
C GLY A 83 -4.20 -22.03 -4.35
N LEU A 84 -4.97 -21.07 -3.85
CA LEU A 84 -4.55 -20.23 -2.71
C LEU A 84 -5.01 -20.83 -1.38
N ARG A 85 -4.32 -20.46 -0.30
CA ARG A 85 -4.74 -20.77 1.08
C ARG A 85 -5.35 -19.53 1.73
N PRO A 86 -6.66 -19.28 1.55
CA PRO A 86 -7.30 -18.13 2.18
C PRO A 86 -7.58 -18.37 3.67
N GLY A 87 -7.78 -17.28 4.41
CA GLY A 87 -8.29 -17.28 5.78
C GLY A 87 -9.34 -16.18 5.96
N ILE A 88 -10.19 -16.30 6.96
CA ILE A 88 -11.27 -15.34 7.22
C ILE A 88 -11.01 -14.61 8.53
N VAL A 89 -11.22 -13.30 8.55
CA VAL A 89 -11.25 -12.51 9.80
C VAL A 89 -12.62 -11.90 10.00
N SER A 90 -13.25 -12.14 11.16
CA SER A 90 -14.57 -11.60 11.50
C SER A 90 -14.62 -11.11 12.94
N ARG A 91 -15.56 -10.20 13.25
CA ARG A 91 -15.54 -9.42 14.50
C ARG A 91 -16.10 -10.23 15.68
N GLY A 92 -16.84 -11.29 15.36
CA GLY A 92 -17.59 -12.08 16.34
C GLY A 92 -18.66 -11.23 17.00
N TYR A 93 -19.62 -10.71 16.22
CA TYR A 93 -20.72 -9.95 16.80
C TYR A 93 -21.49 -10.84 17.80
N GLY A 94 -21.58 -10.42 19.06
CA GLY A 94 -22.15 -11.22 20.16
C GLY A 94 -21.18 -12.19 20.83
N GLY A 95 -19.91 -12.24 20.42
CA GLY A 95 -18.84 -13.04 21.05
C GLY A 95 -18.08 -12.29 22.16
N SER A 96 -17.34 -13.03 22.98
CA SER A 96 -16.62 -12.53 24.16
C SER A 96 -15.09 -12.56 24.07
N THR A 97 -14.52 -12.86 22.90
CA THR A 97 -13.05 -13.01 22.75
C THR A 97 -12.30 -11.67 22.85
N GLU A 98 -11.34 -11.59 23.78
CA GLU A 98 -10.46 -10.41 23.96
C GLU A 98 -9.27 -10.40 22.98
N GLY A 99 -8.75 -11.58 22.62
CA GLY A 99 -7.63 -11.76 21.68
C GLY A 99 -7.96 -12.69 20.51
N PRO A 100 -7.02 -12.86 19.55
CA PRO A 100 -7.25 -13.68 18.35
C PRO A 100 -7.59 -15.13 18.68
N HIS A 101 -8.83 -15.54 18.38
CA HIS A 101 -9.25 -16.93 18.47
C HIS A 101 -9.29 -17.55 17.07
N VAL A 102 -8.34 -18.45 16.77
CA VAL A 102 -8.20 -19.09 15.45
C VAL A 102 -8.74 -20.52 15.50
N PHE A 103 -9.67 -20.85 14.60
CA PHE A 103 -10.32 -22.17 14.52
C PHE A 103 -10.65 -22.54 13.07
N ARG A 104 -11.07 -23.79 12.84
CA ARG A 104 -11.55 -24.31 11.55
C ARG A 104 -12.50 -25.50 11.76
N GLY A 105 -13.29 -25.85 10.75
CA GLY A 105 -14.19 -27.01 10.79
C GLY A 105 -15.28 -26.92 11.86
N GLY A 106 -15.76 -25.72 12.17
CA GLY A 106 -16.85 -25.53 13.14
C GLY A 106 -16.50 -25.87 14.59
N LYS A 107 -15.23 -26.16 14.91
CA LYS A 107 -14.76 -26.56 16.24
C LYS A 107 -14.54 -25.37 17.17
N ALA A 108 -15.58 -24.58 17.43
CA ALA A 108 -15.52 -23.45 18.36
C ALA A 108 -16.83 -23.26 19.13
N ASP A 109 -16.73 -22.68 20.33
CA ASP A 109 -17.89 -22.27 21.11
C ASP A 109 -18.52 -21.01 20.50
N ARG A 110 -19.78 -21.14 20.07
CA ARG A 110 -20.58 -20.05 19.50
C ARG A 110 -20.65 -18.82 20.41
N ASN A 111 -20.72 -19.02 21.73
CA ASN A 111 -20.78 -17.89 22.68
C ASN A 111 -19.49 -17.06 22.66
N ARG A 112 -18.37 -17.67 22.24
CA ARG A 112 -17.08 -17.00 22.12
C ARG A 112 -16.92 -16.37 20.74
N VAL A 113 -17.24 -17.10 19.67
CA VAL A 113 -16.90 -16.70 18.28
C VAL A 113 -18.03 -16.02 17.51
N GLY A 114 -19.27 -16.10 17.99
CA GLY A 114 -20.46 -15.66 17.27
C GLY A 114 -20.99 -16.73 16.29
N ASP A 115 -22.15 -16.47 15.71
CA ASP A 115 -22.84 -17.41 14.82
C ASP A 115 -22.36 -17.33 13.36
N GLU A 116 -22.16 -16.14 12.82
CA GLU A 116 -21.67 -15.97 11.43
C GLU A 116 -20.28 -16.57 11.20
N PRO A 117 -19.27 -16.37 12.10
CA PRO A 117 -17.96 -17.00 11.91
C PRO A 117 -18.01 -18.52 12.05
N LEU A 118 -18.91 -19.03 12.91
CA LEU A 118 -19.11 -20.47 13.08
C LEU A 118 -19.76 -21.09 11.84
N LEU A 119 -20.77 -20.44 11.26
CA LEU A 119 -21.39 -20.83 9.99
C LEU A 119 -20.34 -20.92 8.87
N LEU A 120 -19.53 -19.86 8.70
CA LEU A 120 -18.46 -19.83 7.69
C LEU A 120 -17.44 -20.96 7.90
N SER A 121 -17.06 -21.24 9.15
CA SER A 121 -16.11 -22.30 9.48
C SER A 121 -16.66 -23.71 9.19
N ASN A 122 -17.98 -23.91 9.30
CA ASN A 122 -18.63 -25.17 8.96
C ASN A 122 -18.76 -25.36 7.44
N ARG A 123 -19.17 -24.30 6.72
CA ARG A 123 -19.25 -24.34 5.25
C ARG A 123 -17.87 -24.49 4.59
N LEU A 124 -16.83 -24.00 5.24
CA LEU A 124 -15.45 -24.01 4.75
C LEU A 124 -14.52 -24.73 5.75
N PRO A 125 -14.65 -26.06 5.92
CA PRO A 125 -13.97 -26.79 7.00
C PRO A 125 -12.44 -26.75 6.92
N GLY A 126 -11.89 -26.61 5.71
CA GLY A 126 -10.45 -26.47 5.47
C GLY A 126 -9.88 -25.07 5.73
N ILE A 127 -10.73 -24.05 5.92
CA ILE A 127 -10.32 -22.66 6.02
C ILE A 127 -10.23 -22.21 7.47
N PHE A 128 -9.11 -21.54 7.81
CA PHE A 128 -8.95 -20.92 9.12
C PHE A 128 -9.78 -19.65 9.25
N VAL A 129 -10.53 -19.55 10.34
CA VAL A 129 -11.30 -18.37 10.75
C VAL A 129 -10.69 -17.81 12.03
N ALA A 130 -10.40 -16.52 12.05
CA ALA A 130 -9.92 -15.80 13.22
C ALA A 130 -10.94 -14.74 13.65
N VAL A 131 -11.21 -14.70 14.95
CA VAL A 131 -12.19 -13.79 15.55
C VAL A 131 -11.56 -13.04 16.71
N SER A 132 -11.51 -11.71 16.59
CA SER A 132 -11.31 -10.78 17.70
C SER A 132 -11.67 -9.35 17.31
N ARG A 133 -11.52 -8.43 18.28
CA ARG A 133 -11.55 -6.97 18.01
C ARG A 133 -10.25 -6.48 17.35
N ASP A 134 -9.12 -7.17 17.56
CA ASP A 134 -7.83 -6.85 16.94
C ASP A 134 -7.65 -7.60 15.62
N ARG A 135 -8.17 -7.01 14.55
CA ARG A 135 -8.02 -7.50 13.17
C ARG A 135 -6.55 -7.71 12.76
N PHE A 136 -5.62 -6.91 13.26
CA PHE A 136 -4.21 -7.10 12.92
C PHE A 136 -3.62 -8.32 13.62
N GLY A 137 -3.98 -8.52 14.88
CA GLY A 137 -3.66 -9.73 15.64
C GLY A 137 -4.18 -10.98 14.95
N ASP A 138 -5.43 -10.95 14.49
CA ASP A 138 -6.05 -12.04 13.73
C ASP A 138 -5.23 -12.39 12.47
N ILE A 139 -4.88 -11.39 11.66
CA ILE A 139 -4.11 -11.60 10.43
C ILE A 139 -2.71 -12.15 10.73
N ARG A 140 -2.04 -11.65 11.78
CA ARG A 140 -0.73 -12.20 12.22
C ARG A 140 -0.85 -13.66 12.66
N ALA A 141 -1.92 -14.00 13.38
CA ALA A 141 -2.16 -15.37 13.82
C ALA A 141 -2.45 -16.30 12.64
N LEU A 142 -3.21 -15.85 11.64
CA LEU A 142 -3.45 -16.58 10.40
C LEU A 142 -2.18 -16.75 9.55
N SER A 143 -1.32 -15.73 9.47
CA SER A 143 -0.04 -15.81 8.76
C SER A 143 0.85 -16.93 9.30
N LYS A 144 0.91 -17.09 10.63
CA LYS A 144 1.62 -18.21 11.28
C LYS A 144 1.04 -19.59 10.98
N ARG A 145 -0.18 -19.67 10.44
CA ARG A 145 -0.86 -20.92 10.04
C ARG A 145 -0.74 -21.23 8.54
N GLY A 146 0.10 -20.49 7.81
CA GLY A 146 0.33 -20.70 6.37
C GLY A 146 -0.74 -20.09 5.46
N VAL A 147 -1.63 -19.24 5.99
CA VAL A 147 -2.59 -18.46 5.20
C VAL A 147 -1.83 -17.45 4.33
N GLN A 148 -2.21 -17.36 3.06
CA GLN A 148 -1.59 -16.47 2.07
C GLN A 148 -2.41 -15.20 1.81
N ILE A 149 -3.73 -15.26 1.98
CA ILE A 149 -4.64 -14.14 1.72
C ILE A 149 -5.79 -14.16 2.72
N VAL A 150 -6.26 -12.99 3.14
CA VAL A 150 -7.33 -12.85 4.12
C VAL A 150 -8.57 -12.22 3.50
N VAL A 151 -9.74 -12.79 3.78
CA VAL A 151 -11.05 -12.19 3.50
C VAL A 151 -11.61 -11.63 4.82
N ALA A 152 -11.71 -10.31 4.90
CA ALA A 152 -12.20 -9.59 6.07
C ALA A 152 -13.69 -9.32 5.95
N ASP A 153 -14.45 -9.90 6.87
CA ASP A 153 -15.88 -9.70 7.02
C ASP A 153 -16.18 -8.38 7.76
N ASP A 154 -17.08 -7.59 7.17
CA ASP A 154 -17.48 -6.24 7.55
C ASP A 154 -16.31 -5.22 7.66
N GLY A 155 -15.37 -5.30 6.71
CA GLY A 155 -14.11 -4.53 6.75
C GLY A 155 -14.19 -3.06 6.32
N PHE A 156 -15.26 -2.63 5.64
CA PHE A 156 -15.27 -1.35 4.90
C PHE A 156 -15.14 -0.10 5.79
N GLN A 157 -15.77 -0.11 6.96
CA GLN A 157 -15.69 0.96 7.96
C GLN A 157 -14.39 0.90 8.78
N HIS A 158 -13.69 -0.24 8.79
CA HIS A 158 -12.53 -0.49 9.64
C HIS A 158 -11.24 0.04 8.99
N ARG A 159 -11.19 1.36 8.77
CA ARG A 159 -10.11 2.04 8.04
C ARG A 159 -8.73 1.95 8.71
N LYS A 160 -8.63 1.60 9.99
CA LYS A 160 -7.35 1.35 10.67
C LYS A 160 -6.58 0.18 10.05
N LEU A 161 -7.30 -0.79 9.46
CA LEU A 161 -6.73 -1.87 8.67
C LEU A 161 -6.51 -1.42 7.23
N GLY A 162 -5.28 -1.49 6.75
CA GLY A 162 -4.96 -1.39 5.33
C GLY A 162 -5.50 -2.61 4.58
N ARG A 163 -6.11 -2.38 3.42
CA ARG A 163 -6.68 -3.43 2.57
C ARG A 163 -6.11 -3.34 1.16
N ASP A 164 -6.01 -4.48 0.51
CA ASP A 164 -5.57 -4.61 -0.88
C ASP A 164 -6.76 -4.41 -1.82
N LEU A 165 -7.90 -5.01 -1.46
CA LEU A 165 -9.15 -4.88 -2.21
C LEU A 165 -10.31 -4.55 -1.28
N ASP A 166 -11.19 -3.65 -1.70
CA ASP A 166 -12.46 -3.34 -1.02
C ASP A 166 -13.61 -3.68 -1.95
N VAL A 167 -14.37 -4.71 -1.58
CA VAL A 167 -15.62 -5.11 -2.21
C VAL A 167 -16.78 -4.64 -1.35
N VAL A 168 -17.65 -3.80 -1.92
CA VAL A 168 -18.77 -3.20 -1.18
C VAL A 168 -20.10 -3.66 -1.77
N LEU A 169 -20.91 -4.28 -0.93
CA LEU A 169 -22.23 -4.78 -1.26
C LEU A 169 -23.28 -3.69 -1.08
N VAL A 170 -24.19 -3.58 -2.06
CA VAL A 170 -25.34 -2.68 -2.07
C VAL A 170 -26.60 -3.51 -2.31
N ASP A 171 -27.54 -3.47 -1.37
CA ASP A 171 -28.80 -4.21 -1.46
C ASP A 171 -29.73 -3.55 -2.49
N ALA A 172 -30.08 -4.25 -3.58
CA ALA A 172 -30.97 -3.72 -4.60
C ALA A 172 -32.41 -3.50 -4.08
N ALA A 173 -32.86 -4.28 -3.08
CA ALA A 173 -34.19 -4.16 -2.50
C ALA A 173 -34.33 -2.94 -1.57
N CYS A 174 -33.25 -2.53 -0.90
CA CYS A 174 -33.23 -1.34 -0.06
C CYS A 174 -31.84 -0.67 -0.08
N PRO A 175 -31.48 0.03 -1.17
CA PRO A 175 -30.09 0.41 -1.41
C PRO A 175 -29.56 1.46 -0.43
N PHE A 176 -30.34 2.52 -0.19
CA PHE A 176 -29.91 3.65 0.65
C PHE A 176 -30.97 4.13 1.64
N GLY A 177 -32.10 3.41 1.76
CA GLY A 177 -33.24 3.77 2.59
C GLY A 177 -33.72 5.21 2.33
N ASN A 178 -33.96 5.96 3.41
CA ASN A 178 -34.30 7.39 3.34
C ASN A 178 -33.10 8.33 3.06
N GLY A 179 -31.92 7.79 2.77
CA GLY A 179 -30.70 8.56 2.44
C GLY A 179 -29.98 9.17 3.64
N ARG A 180 -30.40 8.88 4.87
CA ARG A 180 -29.78 9.43 6.09
C ARG A 180 -28.91 8.39 6.81
N LEU A 181 -27.91 8.88 7.54
CA LEU A 181 -27.10 8.04 8.41
C LEU A 181 -27.86 7.66 9.68
N VAL A 182 -27.49 6.52 10.25
CA VAL A 182 -27.92 6.06 11.57
C VAL A 182 -27.62 7.14 12.62
N PRO A 183 -28.56 7.47 13.53
CA PRO A 183 -29.88 6.86 13.72
C PRO A 183 -31.00 7.46 12.86
N GLY A 184 -30.77 8.50 12.06
CA GLY A 184 -31.80 9.12 11.21
C GLY A 184 -32.22 8.29 9.98
N GLY A 185 -31.48 7.22 9.65
CA GLY A 185 -31.72 6.32 8.53
C GLY A 185 -30.89 5.04 8.65
N ILE A 186 -30.73 4.31 7.55
CA ILE A 186 -29.97 3.03 7.54
C ILE A 186 -28.50 3.18 7.13
N LEU A 187 -28.04 4.34 6.65
CA LEU A 187 -26.65 4.46 6.17
C LEU A 187 -25.65 4.45 7.35
N ARG A 188 -24.59 3.66 7.23
CA ARG A 188 -23.42 3.67 8.12
C ARG A 188 -22.39 4.71 7.70
N GLU A 189 -22.30 4.96 6.39
CA GLU A 189 -21.45 5.97 5.78
C GLU A 189 -22.21 6.67 4.64
N PRO A 190 -21.85 7.92 4.29
CA PRO A 190 -22.41 8.58 3.11
C PRO A 190 -22.13 7.78 1.83
N VAL A 191 -23.04 7.87 0.85
CA VAL A 191 -22.93 7.12 -0.43
C VAL A 191 -21.63 7.46 -1.17
N GLU A 192 -21.12 8.69 -1.02
CA GLU A 192 -19.85 9.12 -1.62
C GLU A 192 -18.65 8.28 -1.16
N SER A 193 -18.77 7.60 -0.01
CA SER A 193 -17.74 6.70 0.51
C SER A 193 -17.48 5.52 -0.43
N LEU A 194 -18.44 5.16 -1.29
CA LEU A 194 -18.27 4.13 -2.34
C LEU A 194 -17.13 4.47 -3.32
N ARG A 195 -16.70 5.74 -3.42
CA ARG A 195 -15.51 6.11 -4.20
C ARG A 195 -14.24 5.36 -3.76
N ARG A 196 -14.17 4.94 -2.49
CA ARG A 196 -13.08 4.12 -1.93
C ARG A 196 -13.13 2.66 -2.39
N ALA A 197 -14.29 2.18 -2.85
CA ALA A 197 -14.46 0.79 -3.24
C ALA A 197 -13.66 0.49 -4.52
N HIS A 198 -13.06 -0.69 -4.55
CA HIS A 198 -12.45 -1.24 -5.76
C HIS A 198 -13.52 -1.91 -6.61
N ILE A 199 -14.46 -2.59 -5.96
CA ILE A 199 -15.59 -3.30 -6.56
C ILE A 199 -16.86 -2.95 -5.78
N VAL A 200 -17.94 -2.66 -6.49
CA VAL A 200 -19.29 -2.49 -5.92
C VAL A 200 -20.18 -3.58 -6.50
N VAL A 201 -20.84 -4.34 -5.64
CA VAL A 201 -21.72 -5.44 -6.04
C VAL A 201 -23.15 -5.14 -5.61
N MET A 202 -24.04 -5.12 -6.58
CA MET A 202 -25.48 -5.03 -6.36
C MET A 202 -26.01 -6.43 -6.01
N THR A 203 -26.40 -6.62 -4.76
CA THR A 203 -26.95 -7.88 -4.26
C THR A 203 -28.48 -7.90 -4.35
N LYS A 204 -29.10 -9.08 -4.41
CA LYS A 204 -30.57 -9.26 -4.45
C LYS A 204 -31.23 -8.64 -5.67
N VAL A 205 -30.52 -8.61 -6.80
CA VAL A 205 -31.06 -8.08 -8.06
C VAL A 205 -32.24 -8.91 -8.57
N ASP A 206 -32.32 -10.17 -8.17
CA ASP A 206 -33.40 -11.13 -8.41
C ASP A 206 -34.68 -10.85 -7.61
N GLN A 207 -34.63 -9.98 -6.60
CA GLN A 207 -35.77 -9.68 -5.71
C GLN A 207 -36.49 -8.36 -6.05
N VAL A 208 -36.07 -7.70 -7.13
CA VAL A 208 -36.61 -6.40 -7.55
C VAL A 208 -36.83 -6.38 -9.05
N SER A 209 -37.66 -5.44 -9.53
CA SER A 209 -37.91 -5.31 -10.96
C SER A 209 -36.64 -4.88 -11.73
N PRO A 210 -36.47 -5.29 -13.00
CA PRO A 210 -35.34 -4.88 -13.83
C PRO A 210 -35.15 -3.35 -13.89
N GLU A 211 -36.23 -2.57 -13.89
CA GLU A 211 -36.18 -1.11 -13.90
C GLU A 211 -35.61 -0.55 -12.59
N ALA A 212 -35.91 -1.20 -11.45
CA ALA A 212 -35.33 -0.83 -10.17
C ALA A 212 -33.83 -1.10 -10.12
N VAL A 213 -33.39 -2.25 -10.66
CA VAL A 213 -31.97 -2.58 -10.83
C VAL A 213 -31.29 -1.52 -11.69
N GLN A 214 -31.87 -1.15 -12.84
CA GLN A 214 -31.30 -0.15 -13.73
C GLN A 214 -31.20 1.23 -13.08
N ARG A 215 -32.25 1.69 -12.38
CA ARG A 215 -32.21 2.95 -11.62
C ARG A 215 -31.10 2.98 -10.57
N LEU A 216 -30.89 1.86 -9.87
CA LEU A 216 -29.80 1.75 -8.90
C LEU A 216 -28.43 1.79 -9.59
N TYR A 217 -28.27 1.08 -10.70
CA TYR A 217 -27.05 1.09 -11.52
C TYR A 217 -26.69 2.52 -11.96
N ASP A 218 -27.64 3.28 -12.48
CA ASP A 218 -27.43 4.66 -12.93
C ASP A 218 -27.06 5.59 -11.77
N ARG A 219 -27.69 5.41 -10.61
CA ARG A 219 -27.35 6.16 -9.39
C ARG A 219 -25.91 5.85 -8.93
N LEU A 220 -25.49 4.59 -8.98
CA LEU A 220 -24.13 4.18 -8.64
C LEU A 220 -23.10 4.75 -9.62
N CYS A 221 -23.42 4.80 -10.92
CA CYS A 221 -22.54 5.36 -11.95
C CYS A 221 -22.16 6.83 -11.73
N ARG A 222 -22.98 7.59 -10.98
CA ARG A 222 -22.66 8.98 -10.59
C ARG A 222 -21.56 9.07 -9.54
N VAL A 223 -21.27 7.98 -8.83
CA VAL A 223 -20.34 7.94 -7.70
C VAL A 223 -19.12 7.07 -8.02
N VAL A 224 -19.32 5.93 -8.69
CA VAL A 224 -18.28 4.97 -9.04
C VAL A 224 -18.26 4.67 -10.54
N PRO A 225 -17.09 4.45 -11.16
CA PRO A 225 -17.00 4.06 -12.56
C PRO A 225 -17.74 2.75 -12.88
N ARG A 226 -18.40 2.68 -14.05
CA ARG A 226 -19.15 1.51 -14.55
C ARG A 226 -18.37 0.19 -14.41
N ARG A 227 -17.09 0.21 -14.76
CA ARG A 227 -16.21 -0.98 -14.71
C ARG A 227 -16.09 -1.62 -13.32
N LYS A 228 -16.40 -0.88 -12.24
CA LYS A 228 -16.37 -1.37 -10.86
C LYS A 228 -17.68 -1.97 -10.38
N ILE A 229 -18.77 -1.85 -11.17
CA ILE A 229 -20.11 -2.31 -10.76
C ILE A 229 -20.37 -3.71 -11.29
N PHE A 230 -20.83 -4.58 -10.40
CA PHE A 230 -21.21 -5.97 -10.64
C PHE A 230 -22.58 -6.25 -10.01
N ARG A 231 -23.19 -7.36 -10.40
CA ARG A 231 -24.48 -7.82 -9.89
C ARG A 231 -24.33 -9.24 -9.36
N SER A 232 -25.07 -9.55 -8.30
CA SER A 232 -25.06 -10.89 -7.70
C SER A 232 -26.44 -11.27 -7.20
N SER A 233 -26.77 -12.54 -7.34
CA SER A 233 -27.99 -13.17 -6.82
C SER A 233 -27.61 -14.35 -5.91
N LEU A 234 -28.59 -14.83 -5.14
CA LEU A 234 -28.47 -16.10 -4.43
C LEU A 234 -29.16 -17.19 -5.24
N ARG A 235 -28.50 -18.34 -5.39
CA ARG A 235 -29.08 -19.54 -5.97
C ARG A 235 -29.04 -20.67 -4.97
N ILE A 236 -29.99 -21.60 -5.08
CA ILE A 236 -29.91 -22.86 -4.34
C ILE A 236 -28.93 -23.78 -5.07
N GLU A 237 -27.80 -24.07 -4.43
CA GLU A 237 -26.78 -24.99 -4.94
C GLU A 237 -27.30 -26.43 -4.83
N ARG A 238 -27.85 -26.77 -3.67
CA ARG A 238 -28.37 -28.12 -3.37
C ARG A 238 -29.41 -28.09 -2.26
N TRP A 239 -30.16 -29.19 -2.19
CA TRP A 239 -31.04 -29.49 -1.07
C TRP A 239 -30.42 -30.57 -0.20
N CYS A 240 -30.55 -30.41 1.11
CA CYS A 240 -30.11 -31.42 2.07
C CYS A 240 -31.23 -31.78 3.06
N LEU A 241 -31.19 -33.00 3.58
CA LEU A 241 -31.86 -33.37 4.82
C LEU A 241 -30.90 -33.20 6.00
N TRP A 242 -31.38 -32.60 7.08
CA TRP A 242 -30.68 -32.61 8.36
C TRP A 242 -31.17 -33.79 9.20
N ASN A 243 -30.27 -34.67 9.64
CA ASN A 243 -30.62 -35.84 10.47
C ASN A 243 -30.30 -35.67 11.97
N GLY A 244 -29.83 -34.49 12.37
CA GLY A 244 -29.39 -34.18 13.74
C GLY A 244 -27.88 -34.11 13.93
N SER A 245 -27.11 -34.66 12.99
CA SER A 245 -25.64 -34.61 13.01
C SER A 245 -25.02 -34.19 11.68
N GLU A 246 -25.62 -34.59 10.56
CA GLU A 246 -25.06 -34.41 9.23
C GLU A 246 -26.12 -33.93 8.23
N PHE A 247 -25.62 -33.37 7.13
CA PHE A 247 -26.43 -32.98 5.98
C PHE A 247 -26.32 -34.05 4.89
N GLU A 248 -27.43 -34.69 4.58
CA GLU A 248 -27.53 -35.67 3.50
C GLU A 248 -28.10 -34.99 2.25
N GLY A 249 -27.41 -35.09 1.11
CA GLY A 249 -27.88 -34.48 -0.13
C GLY A 249 -29.15 -35.16 -0.65
N VAL A 250 -30.16 -34.37 -1.03
CA VAL A 250 -31.42 -34.89 -1.57
C VAL A 250 -31.82 -34.17 -2.84
N GLN A 251 -32.68 -34.82 -3.63
CA GLN A 251 -33.30 -34.16 -4.76
C GLN A 251 -34.19 -33.01 -4.29
N LYS A 252 -34.26 -31.98 -5.13
CA LYS A 252 -35.14 -30.83 -4.93
C LYS A 252 -36.59 -31.30 -4.77
N PRO A 253 -37.32 -30.86 -3.73
CA PRO A 253 -38.72 -31.26 -3.49
C PRO A 253 -39.70 -30.48 -4.41
N SER A 254 -39.48 -30.53 -5.72
CA SER A 254 -40.30 -29.79 -6.69
C SER A 254 -41.73 -30.33 -6.69
N GLY A 255 -42.73 -29.43 -6.64
CA GLY A 255 -44.15 -29.78 -6.56
C GLY A 255 -44.58 -30.39 -5.22
N ARG A 256 -43.72 -30.36 -4.20
CA ARG A 256 -44.04 -30.82 -2.85
C ARG A 256 -44.41 -29.65 -1.94
N THR A 257 -45.17 -29.98 -0.91
CA THR A 257 -45.60 -29.05 0.12
C THR A 257 -44.74 -29.14 1.37
N VAL A 258 -44.41 -28.02 2.00
CA VAL A 258 -43.59 -27.97 3.23
C VAL A 258 -44.18 -27.03 4.27
N VAL A 259 -43.89 -27.30 5.54
CA VAL A 259 -43.98 -26.30 6.61
C VAL A 259 -42.65 -25.57 6.69
N ALA A 260 -42.63 -24.24 6.58
CA ALA A 260 -41.39 -23.47 6.67
C ALA A 260 -41.21 -22.86 8.06
N PHE A 261 -40.00 -22.88 8.61
CA PHE A 261 -39.67 -22.05 9.76
C PHE A 261 -38.35 -21.30 9.54
N SER A 262 -38.25 -20.09 10.10
CA SER A 262 -36.99 -19.33 10.01
C SER A 262 -36.81 -18.31 11.13
N ALA A 263 -35.54 -18.12 11.54
CA ALA A 263 -35.07 -17.11 12.47
C ALA A 263 -34.10 -16.15 11.79
N ILE A 264 -34.54 -15.53 10.67
CA ILE A 264 -33.74 -14.60 9.86
C ILE A 264 -34.38 -13.20 9.80
N GLY A 265 -33.57 -12.19 9.47
CA GLY A 265 -34.03 -10.80 9.35
C GLY A 265 -35.04 -10.53 8.23
N ASN A 266 -35.19 -11.40 7.22
CA ASN A 266 -36.19 -11.27 6.16
C ASN A 266 -36.85 -12.62 5.78
N PRO A 267 -37.83 -13.12 6.57
CA PRO A 267 -38.51 -14.40 6.31
C PRO A 267 -39.21 -14.46 4.94
N ARG A 268 -39.73 -13.33 4.44
CA ARG A 268 -40.40 -13.26 3.12
C ARG A 268 -39.46 -13.64 1.97
N SER A 269 -38.17 -13.29 2.07
CA SER A 269 -37.19 -13.68 1.06
C SER A 269 -36.98 -15.19 1.04
N PHE A 270 -36.99 -15.85 2.20
CA PHE A 270 -36.87 -17.30 2.28
C PHE A 270 -38.07 -17.97 1.62
N LEU A 271 -39.29 -17.56 1.96
CA LEU A 271 -40.50 -18.06 1.31
C LEU A 271 -40.49 -17.88 -0.21
N SER A 272 -40.14 -16.68 -0.69
CA SER A 272 -40.06 -16.40 -2.13
C SER A 272 -39.04 -17.29 -2.83
N THR A 273 -37.94 -17.62 -2.15
CA THR A 273 -36.91 -18.55 -2.65
C THR A 273 -37.45 -19.98 -2.76
N LEU A 274 -38.22 -20.44 -1.76
CA LEU A 274 -38.86 -21.76 -1.78
C LEU A 274 -39.89 -21.86 -2.91
N SER A 275 -40.78 -20.86 -3.02
CA SER A 275 -41.80 -20.81 -4.07
C SER A 275 -41.19 -20.70 -5.47
N GLY A 276 -40.11 -19.93 -5.64
CA GLY A 276 -39.36 -19.87 -6.90
C GLY A 276 -38.71 -21.21 -7.31
N GLN A 277 -38.56 -22.14 -6.36
CA GLN A 277 -38.16 -23.52 -6.63
C GLN A 277 -39.36 -24.46 -6.85
N GLY A 278 -40.60 -23.96 -6.92
CA GLY A 278 -41.78 -24.81 -7.04
C GLY A 278 -42.04 -25.63 -5.77
N VAL A 279 -41.57 -25.16 -4.61
CA VAL A 279 -41.89 -25.72 -3.30
C VAL A 279 -43.02 -24.90 -2.70
N GLU A 280 -44.15 -25.54 -2.43
CA GLU A 280 -45.32 -24.88 -1.86
C GLU A 280 -45.22 -24.84 -0.34
N VAL A 281 -45.35 -23.67 0.26
CA VAL A 281 -45.31 -23.52 1.73
C VAL A 281 -46.73 -23.45 2.26
N ILE A 282 -47.18 -24.51 2.95
CA ILE A 282 -48.54 -24.58 3.52
C ILE A 282 -48.65 -23.71 4.78
N GLU A 283 -47.63 -23.75 5.63
CA GLU A 283 -47.61 -22.99 6.88
C GLU A 283 -46.22 -22.43 7.16
N GLU A 284 -46.16 -21.23 7.77
CA GLU A 284 -44.91 -20.57 8.14
C GLU A 284 -44.85 -20.26 9.64
N VAL A 285 -43.78 -20.74 10.29
CA VAL A 285 -43.46 -20.43 11.69
C VAL A 285 -42.29 -19.44 11.76
N ARG A 286 -42.58 -18.20 12.14
CA ARG A 286 -41.59 -17.11 12.21
C ARG A 286 -41.02 -16.93 13.61
N PHE A 287 -39.69 -16.89 13.69
CA PHE A 287 -38.96 -16.60 14.91
C PHE A 287 -38.19 -15.26 14.80
N LYS A 288 -37.67 -14.75 15.92
CA LYS A 288 -36.81 -13.55 15.91
C LYS A 288 -35.48 -13.89 15.24
N ASP A 289 -34.82 -12.90 14.61
CA ASP A 289 -33.48 -13.14 14.05
C ASP A 289 -32.51 -13.61 15.14
N HIS A 290 -31.70 -14.63 14.83
CA HIS A 290 -30.80 -15.30 15.77
C HIS A 290 -31.49 -16.05 16.94
N HIS A 291 -32.78 -16.38 16.83
CA HIS A 291 -33.50 -17.15 17.86
C HIS A 291 -32.82 -18.49 18.16
N ARG A 292 -32.70 -18.83 19.45
CA ARG A 292 -32.26 -20.16 19.90
C ARG A 292 -33.50 -21.03 20.09
N TYR A 293 -33.60 -22.10 19.31
CA TYR A 293 -34.76 -22.97 19.35
C TYR A 293 -34.80 -23.74 20.67
N THR A 294 -35.92 -23.64 21.37
CA THR A 294 -36.20 -24.43 22.57
C THR A 294 -36.89 -25.74 22.21
N SER A 295 -36.91 -26.70 23.13
CA SER A 295 -37.65 -27.95 22.92
C SER A 295 -39.15 -27.71 22.67
N GLU A 296 -39.72 -26.65 23.25
CA GLU A 296 -41.13 -26.27 23.04
C GLU A 296 -41.36 -25.71 21.63
N ASP A 297 -40.44 -24.90 21.12
CA ASP A 297 -40.49 -24.40 19.73
C ASP A 297 -40.52 -25.56 18.72
N LEU A 298 -39.70 -26.59 18.96
CA LEU A 298 -39.57 -27.74 18.08
C LEU A 298 -40.81 -28.65 18.15
N LYS A 299 -41.38 -28.86 19.34
CA LYS A 299 -42.67 -29.56 19.51
C LYS A 299 -43.81 -28.81 18.81
N ARG A 300 -43.79 -27.48 18.83
CA ARG A 300 -44.76 -26.66 18.10
C ARG A 300 -44.66 -26.87 16.58
N ILE A 301 -43.45 -26.84 16.04
CA ILE A 301 -43.20 -27.10 14.60
C ILE A 301 -43.65 -28.52 14.24
N GLU A 302 -43.36 -29.50 15.08
CA GLU A 302 -43.79 -30.89 14.88
C GLU A 302 -45.32 -31.04 14.84
N ARG A 303 -46.04 -30.39 15.76
CA ARG A 303 -47.51 -30.41 15.78
C ARG A 303 -48.09 -29.82 14.50
N ILE A 304 -47.55 -28.68 14.06
CA ILE A 304 -47.96 -28.02 12.82
C ILE A 304 -47.71 -28.94 11.61
N TYR A 305 -46.52 -29.53 11.52
CA TYR A 305 -46.18 -30.49 10.48
C TYR A 305 -47.19 -31.65 10.42
N ARG A 306 -47.46 -32.31 11.56
CA ARG A 306 -48.40 -33.45 11.62
C ARG A 306 -49.83 -33.08 11.22
N LEU A 307 -50.29 -31.87 11.55
CA LEU A 307 -51.63 -31.39 11.18
C LEU A 307 -51.74 -30.95 9.71
N SER A 308 -50.64 -30.46 9.13
CA SER A 308 -50.62 -29.92 7.77
C SER A 308 -50.64 -30.98 6.66
N GLY A 309 -50.22 -32.23 6.96
CA GLY A 309 -50.02 -33.26 5.94
C GLY A 309 -48.89 -32.94 4.94
N ALA A 310 -48.00 -31.99 5.25
CA ALA A 310 -46.90 -31.60 4.38
C ALA A 310 -45.90 -32.74 4.14
N PHE A 311 -45.19 -32.69 3.00
CA PHE A 311 -44.12 -33.66 2.68
C PHE A 311 -42.95 -33.58 3.67
N GLY A 312 -42.67 -32.40 4.21
CA GLY A 312 -41.57 -32.19 5.16
C GLY A 312 -41.60 -30.79 5.77
N VAL A 313 -40.56 -30.49 6.53
CA VAL A 313 -40.34 -29.17 7.14
C VAL A 313 -39.11 -28.54 6.49
N ALA A 314 -39.18 -27.27 6.11
CA ALA A 314 -38.06 -26.52 5.53
C ALA A 314 -37.55 -25.42 6.48
N CYS A 315 -36.24 -25.29 6.65
CA CYS A 315 -35.65 -24.15 7.37
C CYS A 315 -34.39 -23.62 6.68
N THR A 316 -33.90 -22.46 7.11
CA THR A 316 -32.64 -21.95 6.56
C THR A 316 -31.45 -22.67 7.17
N GLU A 317 -30.32 -22.69 6.47
CA GLU A 317 -29.11 -23.28 7.04
C GLU A 317 -28.66 -22.60 8.34
N LYS A 318 -28.88 -21.29 8.47
CA LYS A 318 -28.57 -20.55 9.71
C LYS A 318 -29.37 -21.09 10.90
N ASP A 319 -30.60 -21.54 10.66
CA ASP A 319 -31.48 -22.07 11.71
C ASP A 319 -30.99 -23.42 12.25
N VAL A 320 -30.36 -24.24 11.41
CA VAL A 320 -29.79 -25.54 11.83
C VAL A 320 -28.75 -25.35 12.94
N TYR A 321 -27.89 -24.33 12.83
CA TYR A 321 -26.88 -24.01 13.85
C TYR A 321 -27.48 -23.39 15.13
N ASN A 322 -28.78 -23.10 15.14
CA ASN A 322 -29.53 -22.63 16.31
C ASN A 322 -30.32 -23.76 16.99
N LEU A 323 -30.36 -24.96 16.41
CA LEU A 323 -31.03 -26.12 17.00
C LEU A 323 -30.27 -26.63 18.24
N PRO A 324 -30.97 -27.23 19.22
CA PRO A 324 -30.33 -27.86 20.36
C PRO A 324 -29.35 -28.95 19.94
N ARG A 325 -28.18 -29.03 20.61
CA ARG A 325 -27.19 -30.08 20.36
C ARG A 325 -27.81 -31.46 20.60
N GLY A 326 -27.57 -32.38 19.67
CA GLY A 326 -28.08 -33.75 19.75
C GLY A 326 -29.57 -33.91 19.40
N TRP A 327 -30.27 -32.82 19.05
CA TRP A 327 -31.65 -32.92 18.59
C TRP A 327 -31.71 -33.55 17.20
N LYS A 328 -32.55 -34.58 17.06
CA LYS A 328 -32.86 -35.24 15.79
C LYS A 328 -34.27 -34.87 15.37
N PRO A 329 -34.49 -34.44 14.12
CA PRO A 329 -35.82 -34.09 13.66
C PRO A 329 -36.69 -35.35 13.55
N PRO A 330 -37.92 -35.36 14.12
CA PRO A 330 -38.86 -36.47 13.97
C PRO A 330 -39.59 -36.47 12.61
N PHE A 331 -39.14 -35.65 11.67
CA PHE A 331 -39.71 -35.42 10.35
C PHE A 331 -38.60 -35.10 9.34
N PRO A 332 -38.84 -35.18 8.02
CA PRO A 332 -37.86 -34.75 7.02
C PRO A 332 -37.59 -33.25 7.14
N LEU A 333 -36.45 -32.87 7.74
CA LEU A 333 -36.03 -31.48 7.84
C LEU A 333 -35.15 -31.10 6.65
N MET A 334 -35.77 -30.43 5.68
CA MET A 334 -35.15 -29.99 4.43
C MET A 334 -34.48 -28.63 4.59
N VAL A 335 -33.26 -28.51 4.05
CA VAL A 335 -32.44 -27.31 4.17
C VAL A 335 -31.88 -26.95 2.78
N PRO A 336 -32.31 -25.84 2.16
CA PRO A 336 -31.72 -25.37 0.93
C PRO A 336 -30.38 -24.67 1.23
N PHE A 337 -29.30 -25.16 0.62
CA PHE A 337 -27.99 -24.53 0.69
C PHE A 337 -27.88 -23.45 -0.38
N LEU A 338 -27.65 -22.21 0.07
CA LEU A 338 -27.53 -21.05 -0.80
C LEU A 338 -26.07 -20.75 -1.14
N GLU A 339 -25.80 -20.57 -2.43
CA GLU A 339 -24.54 -20.06 -2.98
C GLU A 339 -24.78 -18.68 -3.59
N THR A 340 -23.76 -17.82 -3.55
CA THR A 340 -23.78 -16.55 -4.27
C THR A 340 -23.22 -16.72 -5.66
N GLU A 341 -23.93 -16.20 -6.65
CA GLU A 341 -23.47 -16.12 -8.04
C GLU A 341 -23.30 -14.66 -8.44
N VAL A 342 -22.23 -14.36 -9.19
CA VAL A 342 -21.96 -13.02 -9.73
C VAL A 342 -22.16 -13.08 -11.24
N GLU A 343 -22.89 -12.12 -11.78
CA GLU A 343 -23.01 -11.94 -13.23
C GLU A 343 -21.63 -11.65 -13.84
N ASP A 344 -21.24 -12.42 -14.87
CA ASP A 344 -19.91 -12.37 -15.50
C ASP A 344 -18.78 -12.63 -14.50
N GLU A 345 -18.70 -13.88 -14.02
CA GLU A 345 -17.71 -14.34 -13.04
C GLU A 345 -16.27 -14.04 -13.49
N ASP A 346 -15.98 -14.18 -14.78
CA ASP A 346 -14.63 -13.97 -15.33
C ASP A 346 -14.23 -12.49 -15.28
N ARG A 347 -15.14 -11.56 -15.58
CA ARG A 347 -14.89 -10.12 -15.39
C ARG A 347 -14.71 -9.79 -13.90
N PHE A 348 -15.47 -10.42 -13.02
CA PHE A 348 -15.33 -10.22 -11.58
C PHE A 348 -13.96 -10.65 -11.09
N TRP A 349 -13.50 -11.86 -11.43
CA TRP A 349 -12.19 -12.35 -11.00
C TRP A 349 -11.02 -11.61 -11.64
N ARG A 350 -11.15 -11.13 -12.89
CA ARG A 350 -10.18 -10.19 -13.47
C ARG A 350 -10.08 -8.91 -12.66
N ALA A 351 -11.22 -8.32 -12.27
CA ALA A 351 -11.24 -7.12 -11.43
C ALA A 351 -10.67 -7.35 -10.02
N VAL A 352 -10.92 -8.52 -9.42
CA VAL A 352 -10.31 -8.93 -8.15
C VAL A 352 -8.79 -9.04 -8.31
N THR A 353 -8.32 -9.72 -9.35
CA THR A 353 -6.89 -9.93 -9.63
C THR A 353 -6.18 -8.60 -9.88
N ASP A 354 -6.74 -7.74 -10.74
CA ASP A 354 -6.20 -6.40 -11.01
C ASP A 354 -6.13 -5.53 -9.77
N GLY A 355 -7.14 -5.61 -8.90
CA GLY A 355 -7.17 -4.86 -7.65
C GLY A 355 -6.18 -5.39 -6.60
N LEU A 356 -5.78 -6.65 -6.69
CA LEU A 356 -4.76 -7.26 -5.83
C LEU A 356 -3.32 -7.04 -6.34
N ARG A 357 -3.13 -6.51 -7.55
CA ARG A 357 -1.80 -6.18 -8.06
C ARG A 357 -1.12 -5.16 -7.14
N PRO A 358 0.07 -5.44 -6.57
CA PRO A 358 0.78 -4.48 -5.74
C PRO A 358 1.12 -3.23 -6.54
N LYS A 359 0.80 -2.05 -5.99
CA LYS A 359 1.18 -0.76 -6.57
C LYS A 359 2.02 0.01 -5.57
N VAL A 360 3.25 0.30 -5.94
CA VAL A 360 4.25 0.89 -5.05
C VAL A 360 4.64 2.26 -5.59
N VAL A 361 4.77 3.23 -4.69
CA VAL A 361 5.28 4.55 -5.02
C VAL A 361 6.54 4.80 -4.23
N VAL A 362 7.61 5.16 -4.95
CA VAL A 362 8.87 5.63 -4.38
C VAL A 362 8.95 7.14 -4.61
N ALA A 363 8.95 7.92 -3.55
CA ALA A 363 8.92 9.37 -3.58
C ALA A 363 10.24 9.96 -3.09
N SER A 364 10.61 11.11 -3.64
CA SER A 364 11.84 11.84 -3.34
C SER A 364 11.61 13.35 -3.40
N ASN A 365 12.47 14.14 -2.75
CA ASN A 365 12.33 15.59 -2.70
C ASN A 365 13.60 16.40 -2.99
N GLY A 366 14.61 15.78 -3.61
CA GLY A 366 15.85 16.43 -4.03
C GLY A 366 16.61 15.60 -5.06
N TYR A 367 17.59 16.20 -5.74
CA TYR A 367 18.32 15.53 -6.83
C TYR A 367 19.20 14.36 -6.35
N GLY A 368 19.82 14.45 -5.17
CA GLY A 368 20.58 13.33 -4.59
C GLY A 368 19.64 12.22 -4.11
N GLU A 369 18.51 12.62 -3.55
CA GLU A 369 17.41 11.74 -3.15
C GLU A 369 16.79 11.02 -4.35
N ASP A 370 16.66 11.69 -5.51
CA ASP A 370 16.16 11.10 -6.75
C ASP A 370 17.04 9.95 -7.21
N ALA A 371 18.37 10.06 -7.11
CA ALA A 371 19.28 8.97 -7.45
C ALA A 371 19.04 7.75 -6.55
N MET A 372 19.07 7.95 -5.21
CA MET A 372 18.81 6.88 -4.23
C MET A 372 17.41 6.27 -4.38
N ALA A 373 16.40 7.10 -4.64
CA ALA A 373 15.02 6.66 -4.81
C ALA A 373 14.79 5.90 -6.12
N SER A 374 15.46 6.31 -7.19
CA SER A 374 15.43 5.61 -8.48
C SER A 374 16.10 4.24 -8.38
N LEU A 375 17.22 4.14 -7.64
CA LEU A 375 17.87 2.86 -7.31
C LEU A 375 16.96 1.98 -6.45
N LEU A 376 16.34 2.54 -5.40
CA LEU A 376 15.38 1.81 -4.57
C LEU A 376 14.20 1.30 -5.42
N ALA A 377 13.68 2.11 -6.33
CA ALA A 377 12.59 1.70 -7.22
C ALA A 377 13.00 0.51 -8.11
N ARG A 378 14.22 0.53 -8.68
CA ARG A 378 14.77 -0.60 -9.46
C ARG A 378 14.89 -1.87 -8.60
N LYS A 379 15.49 -1.78 -7.42
CA LYS A 379 15.60 -2.91 -6.47
C LYS A 379 14.24 -3.49 -6.07
N ILE A 380 13.21 -2.64 -5.96
CA ILE A 380 11.83 -3.08 -5.71
C ILE A 380 11.24 -3.78 -6.94
N GLU A 381 11.46 -3.30 -8.17
CA GLU A 381 11.03 -4.00 -9.38
C GLU A 381 11.71 -5.37 -9.52
N GLU A 382 13.02 -5.44 -9.28
CA GLU A 382 13.79 -6.70 -9.29
C GLU A 382 13.27 -7.70 -8.25
N ALA A 383 13.03 -7.24 -7.01
CA ALA A 383 12.54 -8.09 -5.94
C ALA A 383 11.06 -8.47 -6.08
N PHE A 384 10.28 -7.66 -6.79
CA PHE A 384 8.82 -7.78 -6.91
C PHE A 384 8.35 -7.51 -8.36
N PRO A 385 8.69 -8.37 -9.34
CA PRO A 385 8.57 -8.08 -10.77
C PRO A 385 7.14 -7.85 -11.27
N VAL A 386 6.13 -8.38 -10.57
CA VAL A 386 4.72 -8.18 -10.91
C VAL A 386 4.13 -6.89 -10.33
N ALA A 387 4.82 -6.25 -9.38
CA ALA A 387 4.39 -4.99 -8.79
C ALA A 387 4.45 -3.86 -9.82
N GLU A 388 3.49 -2.94 -9.74
CA GLU A 388 3.53 -1.68 -10.49
C GLU A 388 4.31 -0.65 -9.65
N VAL A 389 5.55 -0.37 -10.03
CA VAL A 389 6.40 0.63 -9.35
C VAL A 389 6.31 1.97 -10.07
N THR A 390 6.25 3.06 -9.32
CA THR A 390 6.16 4.43 -9.86
C THR A 390 6.99 5.39 -9.03
N GLY A 391 7.80 6.20 -9.69
CA GLY A 391 8.55 7.30 -9.08
C GLY A 391 7.67 8.53 -8.81
N PHE A 392 7.92 9.22 -7.71
CA PHE A 392 7.22 10.46 -7.33
C PHE A 392 8.21 11.53 -6.83
N PRO A 393 8.99 12.14 -7.73
CA PRO A 393 9.81 13.30 -7.39
C PRO A 393 8.93 14.52 -7.09
N LEU A 394 9.19 15.19 -5.97
CA LEU A 394 8.59 16.49 -5.63
C LEU A 394 9.29 17.66 -6.33
N VAL A 395 10.51 17.45 -6.82
CA VAL A 395 11.35 18.46 -7.45
C VAL A 395 11.92 17.88 -8.74
N GLY A 396 12.00 18.69 -9.79
CA GLY A 396 12.50 18.28 -11.09
C GLY A 396 11.50 17.50 -11.93
N LYS A 397 11.99 16.92 -13.02
CA LYS A 397 11.20 16.11 -13.98
C LYS A 397 11.27 14.60 -13.69
N GLY A 398 12.08 14.18 -12.71
CA GLY A 398 12.31 12.77 -12.42
C GLY A 398 13.22 12.06 -13.42
N GLU A 399 14.20 12.77 -14.00
CA GLU A 399 15.10 12.23 -15.03
C GLU A 399 15.83 10.96 -14.55
N GLN A 400 16.25 10.91 -13.29
CA GLN A 400 16.88 9.72 -12.68
C GLN A 400 15.96 8.49 -12.68
N TYR A 401 14.66 8.68 -12.42
CA TYR A 401 13.69 7.59 -12.50
C TYR A 401 13.51 7.13 -13.95
N LEU A 402 13.35 8.07 -14.88
CA LEU A 402 13.14 7.77 -16.30
C LEU A 402 14.34 7.06 -16.94
N GLN A 403 15.56 7.47 -16.60
CA GLN A 403 16.81 6.83 -17.04
C GLN A 403 16.88 5.36 -16.64
N ARG A 404 16.22 4.97 -15.53
CA ARG A 404 16.13 3.59 -15.05
C ARG A 404 14.86 2.86 -15.50
N GLY A 405 14.12 3.42 -16.46
CA GLY A 405 12.86 2.84 -16.94
C GLY A 405 11.68 2.96 -15.97
N ILE A 406 11.85 3.65 -14.84
CA ILE A 406 10.79 3.82 -13.84
C ILE A 406 9.82 4.92 -14.28
N LYS A 407 8.54 4.57 -14.35
CA LYS A 407 7.48 5.53 -14.69
C LYS A 407 7.37 6.62 -13.64
N VAL A 408 7.31 7.88 -14.07
CA VAL A 408 7.12 9.04 -13.19
C VAL A 408 5.64 9.38 -13.05
N GLY A 409 5.16 9.40 -11.81
CA GLY A 409 3.76 9.62 -11.47
C GLY A 409 3.42 11.01 -10.95
N SER A 410 4.42 11.84 -10.66
CA SER A 410 4.26 13.23 -10.21
C SER A 410 4.10 14.18 -11.40
N SER A 411 3.62 15.39 -11.13
CA SER A 411 3.65 16.46 -12.13
C SER A 411 5.01 17.15 -12.09
N PRO A 412 5.68 17.38 -13.23
CA PRO A 412 6.96 18.08 -13.25
C PRO A 412 6.88 19.41 -12.52
N SER A 413 7.85 19.67 -11.65
CA SER A 413 8.00 20.95 -10.96
C SER A 413 9.46 21.35 -10.94
N VAL A 414 9.82 22.21 -11.89
CA VAL A 414 11.12 22.88 -11.89
C VAL A 414 10.92 24.19 -11.13
N THR A 415 11.36 24.25 -9.88
CA THR A 415 11.43 25.53 -9.15
C THR A 415 12.78 26.21 -9.48
N PRO A 416 12.85 27.54 -9.62
CA PRO A 416 14.08 28.27 -9.92
C PRO A 416 15.23 28.00 -8.93
N THR A 417 14.88 27.74 -7.67
CA THR A 417 15.82 27.48 -6.56
C THR A 417 16.23 26.00 -6.43
N GLY A 418 15.60 25.10 -7.19
CA GLY A 418 15.92 23.67 -7.18
C GLY A 418 15.43 22.90 -5.94
N GLY A 419 14.48 23.43 -5.16
CA GLY A 419 13.83 22.70 -4.06
C GLY A 419 12.89 23.56 -3.21
N VAL A 420 12.09 22.92 -2.34
CA VAL A 420 11.17 23.61 -1.42
C VAL A 420 11.90 23.85 -0.10
N ILE A 421 12.31 25.10 0.11
CA ILE A 421 12.90 25.68 1.34
C ILE A 421 14.40 25.38 1.51
N LYS A 422 15.24 26.35 1.12
CA LYS A 422 16.56 26.54 1.71
C LYS A 422 16.64 27.90 2.39
N TYR A 423 16.94 27.89 3.69
CA TYR A 423 17.55 28.90 4.58
C TYR A 423 17.30 30.42 4.44
N ARG A 424 16.54 30.90 3.44
CA ARG A 424 16.24 32.32 3.21
C ARG A 424 14.77 32.50 2.81
N ILE A 425 14.08 33.38 3.53
CA ILE A 425 12.68 33.76 3.24
C ILE A 425 12.54 34.37 1.83
N ALA A 426 13.59 35.00 1.31
CA ALA A 426 13.64 35.54 -0.05
C ALA A 426 13.49 34.47 -1.15
N ASP A 427 14.14 33.31 -0.99
CA ASP A 427 14.07 32.20 -1.95
C ASP A 427 12.66 31.59 -1.98
N LEU A 428 12.03 31.48 -0.80
CA LEU A 428 10.64 31.07 -0.67
C LEU A 428 9.67 32.06 -1.37
N LEU A 429 9.93 33.36 -1.28
CA LEU A 429 9.11 34.38 -1.96
C LEU A 429 9.25 34.31 -3.48
N ILE A 430 10.45 34.03 -4.01
CA ILE A 430 10.69 33.80 -5.45
C ILE A 430 9.91 32.56 -5.91
N ASP A 431 9.99 31.46 -5.16
CA ASP A 431 9.28 30.23 -5.50
C ASP A 431 7.76 30.40 -5.43
N VAL A 432 7.25 31.11 -4.41
CA VAL A 432 5.82 31.44 -4.29
C VAL A 432 5.34 32.28 -5.48
N ARG A 433 6.10 33.31 -5.89
CA ARG A 433 5.79 34.12 -7.08
C ARG A 433 5.83 33.32 -8.38
N SER A 434 6.68 32.28 -8.45
CA SER A 434 6.75 31.36 -9.60
C SER A 434 5.63 30.29 -9.65
N GLY A 435 4.72 30.28 -8.67
CA GLY A 435 3.54 29.41 -8.66
C GLY A 435 3.65 28.15 -7.79
N LEU A 436 4.53 28.12 -6.78
CA LEU A 436 4.73 27.00 -5.85
C LEU A 436 3.43 26.40 -5.30
N PHE A 437 2.46 27.22 -4.88
CA PHE A 437 1.17 26.72 -4.39
C PHE A 437 0.37 25.95 -5.45
N GLY A 438 0.47 26.37 -6.72
CA GLY A 438 -0.12 25.65 -7.86
C GLY A 438 0.52 24.28 -8.06
N HIS A 439 1.86 24.19 -7.92
CA HIS A 439 2.60 22.92 -7.98
C HIS A 439 2.20 21.99 -6.84
N ILE A 440 2.20 22.46 -5.59
CA ILE A 440 1.79 21.67 -4.42
C ILE A 440 0.35 21.16 -4.61
N ARG A 441 -0.58 21.99 -5.09
CA ARG A 441 -1.96 21.56 -5.37
C ARG A 441 -2.03 20.45 -6.43
N ARG A 442 -1.24 20.55 -7.51
CA ARG A 442 -1.14 19.50 -8.55
C ARG A 442 -0.56 18.20 -7.99
N GLN A 443 0.51 18.30 -7.20
CA GLN A 443 1.15 17.14 -6.56
C GLN A 443 0.19 16.45 -5.57
N LEU A 444 -0.50 17.21 -4.71
CA LEU A 444 -1.53 16.67 -3.82
C LEU A 444 -2.70 16.03 -4.60
N LYS A 445 -3.09 16.59 -5.75
CA LYS A 445 -4.09 15.97 -6.63
C LYS A 445 -3.58 14.65 -7.23
N ALA A 446 -2.30 14.59 -7.61
CA ALA A 446 -1.65 13.38 -8.11
C ALA A 446 -1.56 12.28 -7.04
N TRP A 447 -1.31 12.65 -5.78
CA TRP A 447 -1.42 11.73 -4.64
C TRP A 447 -2.85 11.23 -4.44
N ARG A 448 -3.84 12.13 -4.38
CA ARG A 448 -5.24 11.75 -4.17
C ARG A 448 -5.78 10.78 -5.24
N LYS A 449 -5.34 10.92 -6.50
CA LYS A 449 -5.71 9.99 -7.59
C LYS A 449 -5.27 8.54 -7.32
N ARG A 450 -4.28 8.34 -6.45
CA ARG A 450 -3.71 7.06 -6.08
C ARG A 450 -4.21 6.55 -4.71
N SER A 451 -5.11 7.30 -4.06
CA SER A 451 -5.65 6.93 -2.75
C SER A 451 -6.44 5.64 -2.78
N GLY A 452 -6.18 4.80 -1.78
CA GLY A 452 -6.76 3.45 -1.66
C GLY A 452 -6.14 2.39 -2.58
N CYS A 453 -5.33 2.78 -3.57
CA CYS A 453 -4.81 1.84 -4.58
C CYS A 453 -3.35 1.42 -4.32
N ILE A 454 -2.55 2.29 -3.71
CA ILE A 454 -1.12 2.02 -3.47
C ILE A 454 -0.89 1.34 -2.12
N ARG A 455 0.23 0.61 -2.01
CA ARG A 455 0.76 0.06 -0.76
C ARG A 455 1.49 1.16 0.03
N THR A 456 2.13 0.78 1.14
CA THR A 456 2.96 1.68 1.95
C THR A 456 3.94 2.46 1.05
N PRO A 457 3.85 3.81 0.98
CA PRO A 457 4.78 4.62 0.19
C PRO A 457 6.20 4.55 0.76
N LEU A 458 7.19 4.55 -0.12
CA LEU A 458 8.61 4.63 0.23
C LEU A 458 9.07 6.08 0.01
N CYS A 459 9.54 6.76 1.04
CA CYS A 459 9.99 8.15 0.96
C CYS A 459 11.50 8.22 1.18
N VAL A 460 12.26 8.70 0.20
CA VAL A 460 13.70 8.96 0.30
C VAL A 460 13.91 10.47 0.39
N GLY A 461 14.31 10.96 1.56
CA GLY A 461 14.43 12.40 1.79
C GLY A 461 14.24 12.79 3.24
N ASP A 462 13.34 13.74 3.50
CA ASP A 462 13.17 14.36 4.80
C ASP A 462 11.73 14.25 5.36
N VAL A 463 11.52 14.92 6.50
CA VAL A 463 10.22 14.99 7.18
C VAL A 463 9.17 15.76 6.37
N TYR A 464 9.57 16.71 5.52
CA TYR A 464 8.65 17.43 4.64
C TYR A 464 8.07 16.49 3.59
N LEU A 465 8.89 15.66 2.95
CA LEU A 465 8.43 14.62 2.02
C LEU A 465 7.45 13.64 2.68
N LEU A 466 7.76 13.22 3.92
CA LEU A 466 6.89 12.36 4.72
C LEU A 466 5.52 13.03 4.97
N LEU A 467 5.50 14.29 5.40
CA LEU A 467 4.27 15.06 5.61
C LEU A 467 3.45 15.25 4.34
N HIS A 468 4.12 15.59 3.24
CA HIS A 468 3.49 15.79 1.95
C HIS A 468 2.82 14.50 1.45
N THR A 469 3.50 13.37 1.63
CA THR A 469 2.97 12.03 1.29
C THR A 469 1.79 11.65 2.18
N LEU A 470 1.91 11.84 3.51
CA LEU A 470 0.84 11.60 4.48
C LEU A 470 -0.43 12.39 4.14
N TRP A 471 -0.28 13.69 3.87
CA TRP A 471 -1.41 14.56 3.55
C TRP A 471 -2.06 14.23 2.21
N GLY A 472 -1.27 13.72 1.25
CA GLY A 472 -1.73 13.32 -0.07
C GLY A 472 -2.47 11.99 -0.11
N GLN A 473 -2.07 11.01 0.72
CA GLN A 473 -2.50 9.61 0.62
C GLN A 473 -3.12 9.00 1.86
N GLY A 474 -2.73 9.47 3.05
CA GLY A 474 -3.21 9.01 4.33
C GLY A 474 -2.59 7.72 4.89
N LEU A 475 -1.62 7.12 4.20
CA LEU A 475 -0.87 5.96 4.65
C LEU A 475 0.45 6.40 5.31
N SER A 476 0.85 5.80 6.44
CA SER A 476 2.18 6.08 7.00
C SER A 476 3.25 5.52 6.09
N PRO A 477 4.17 6.35 5.60
CA PRO A 477 5.25 5.89 4.74
C PRO A 477 6.38 5.22 5.53
N LEU A 478 7.23 4.50 4.81
CA LEU A 478 8.60 4.24 5.22
C LEU A 478 9.46 5.46 4.86
N LEU A 479 10.34 5.89 5.76
CA LEU A 479 11.24 7.01 5.52
C LEU A 479 12.69 6.53 5.47
N ILE A 480 13.37 6.82 4.38
CA ILE A 480 14.82 6.75 4.25
C ILE A 480 15.31 8.18 4.45
N ALA A 481 15.72 8.50 5.67
CA ALA A 481 16.09 9.83 6.11
C ALA A 481 17.53 10.16 5.67
N THR A 482 17.66 10.95 4.60
CA THR A 482 18.95 11.30 3.98
C THR A 482 19.45 12.68 4.39
N ALA A 483 18.53 13.57 4.77
CA ALA A 483 18.83 14.99 4.98
C ALA A 483 19.27 15.35 6.42
N LYS A 484 18.66 14.77 7.46
CA LYS A 484 18.93 15.11 8.87
C LYS A 484 19.87 14.11 9.54
N THR A 485 20.74 14.63 10.41
CA THR A 485 21.68 13.88 11.24
C THR A 485 22.05 14.67 12.48
N ASN A 486 22.34 13.96 13.57
CA ASN A 486 22.83 14.51 14.83
C ASN A 486 24.20 15.18 14.70
N TYR A 487 25.02 14.81 13.70
CA TYR A 487 26.28 15.50 13.40
C TYR A 487 26.08 16.96 12.99
N LEU A 488 24.89 17.31 12.49
CA LEU A 488 24.51 18.67 12.18
C LEU A 488 23.60 19.20 13.28
N HIS A 489 22.31 18.91 13.16
CA HIS A 489 21.25 19.32 14.06
C HIS A 489 20.28 18.14 14.19
N GLY A 490 20.14 17.61 15.41
CA GLY A 490 19.22 16.51 15.66
C GLY A 490 17.76 16.85 15.36
N HIS A 491 16.93 15.81 15.34
CA HIS A 491 15.50 15.98 15.10
C HIS A 491 14.83 16.78 16.24
N TRP A 492 14.00 17.75 15.87
CA TRP A 492 13.24 18.53 16.84
C TRP A 492 12.18 17.68 17.54
N MET A 493 11.74 18.09 18.73
CA MET A 493 10.70 17.36 19.49
C MET A 493 9.42 17.12 18.68
N ALA A 494 8.99 18.11 17.88
CA ALA A 494 7.84 17.98 16.99
C ALA A 494 8.07 16.95 15.87
N GLU A 495 9.28 16.89 15.31
CA GLU A 495 9.64 15.89 14.29
C GLU A 495 9.72 14.49 14.89
N ARG A 496 10.33 14.33 16.06
CA ARG A 496 10.37 13.05 16.79
C ARG A 496 8.96 12.54 17.06
N ALA A 497 8.07 13.42 17.55
CA ALA A 497 6.68 13.08 17.81
C ALA A 497 5.93 12.68 16.53
N LEU A 498 6.17 13.39 15.43
CA LEU A 498 5.60 13.08 14.12
C LEU A 498 6.11 11.73 13.60
N LEU A 499 7.43 11.48 13.59
CA LEU A 499 8.01 10.23 13.13
C LEU A 499 7.52 9.04 13.96
N ARG A 500 7.45 9.19 15.28
CA ARG A 500 6.93 8.16 16.20
C ARG A 500 5.48 7.79 15.89
N GLY A 501 4.65 8.76 15.56
CA GLY A 501 3.22 8.55 15.32
C GLY A 501 2.86 8.21 13.87
N ARG A 502 3.66 8.64 12.89
CA ARG A 502 3.28 8.72 11.47
C ARG A 502 4.31 8.21 10.47
N ALA A 503 5.52 7.85 10.91
CA ALA A 503 6.41 7.01 10.11
C ALA A 503 6.22 5.56 10.55
N ARG A 504 6.18 4.64 9.59
CA ARG A 504 6.13 3.21 9.96
C ARG A 504 7.48 2.72 10.47
N THR A 505 8.54 3.09 9.76
CA THR A 505 9.94 2.82 10.13
C THR A 505 10.82 3.86 9.42
N VAL A 506 11.92 4.24 10.08
CA VAL A 506 12.90 5.21 9.57
C VAL A 506 14.27 4.53 9.42
N TRP A 507 14.86 4.60 8.23
CA TRP A 507 16.27 4.30 8.00
C TRP A 507 17.03 5.61 8.05
N THR A 508 17.98 5.72 8.98
CA THR A 508 18.81 6.92 9.12
C THR A 508 20.10 6.76 8.32
N ARG A 509 20.77 7.89 8.08
CA ARG A 509 22.08 7.93 7.41
C ARG A 509 23.26 7.57 8.31
N ASP A 510 23.08 7.58 9.63
CA ASP A 510 24.10 7.25 10.63
C ASP A 510 23.48 6.60 11.88
N GLU A 511 24.32 5.92 12.65
CA GLU A 511 23.96 5.16 13.84
C GLU A 511 23.52 6.07 15.00
N GLU A 512 24.23 7.16 15.24
CA GLU A 512 23.93 8.10 16.34
C GLU A 512 22.51 8.69 16.22
N THR A 513 22.09 9.02 15.00
CA THR A 513 20.73 9.49 14.70
C THR A 513 19.70 8.39 14.87
N ALA A 514 20.00 7.14 14.50
CA ALA A 514 19.10 6.01 14.74
C ALA A 514 18.87 5.78 16.23
N GLU A 515 19.92 5.85 17.05
CA GLU A 515 19.84 5.66 18.49
C GLU A 515 19.01 6.76 19.16
N ASP A 516 19.26 8.03 18.83
CA ASP A 516 18.52 9.17 19.40
C ASP A 516 17.02 9.10 19.05
N LEU A 517 16.69 8.77 17.80
CA LEU A 517 15.30 8.55 17.39
C LEU A 517 14.68 7.35 18.11
N SER A 518 15.42 6.26 18.27
CA SER A 518 14.96 5.06 18.98
C SER A 518 14.71 5.33 20.47
N LYS A 519 15.58 6.10 21.13
CA LYS A 519 15.38 6.59 22.51
C LYS A 519 14.11 7.45 22.64
N ALA A 520 13.75 8.19 21.59
CA ALA A 520 12.50 8.94 21.52
C ALA A 520 11.25 8.08 21.19
N GLY A 521 11.40 6.76 21.02
CA GLY A 521 10.33 5.81 20.71
C GLY A 521 9.97 5.72 19.23
N VAL A 522 10.77 6.30 18.34
CA VAL A 522 10.60 6.14 16.88
C VAL A 522 11.15 4.76 16.49
N SER A 523 10.48 4.04 15.59
CA SER A 523 11.06 2.85 14.98
C SER A 523 12.13 3.26 13.96
N ALA A 524 13.34 3.55 14.45
CA ALA A 524 14.49 3.95 13.64
C ALA A 524 15.55 2.84 13.61
N ARG A 525 16.36 2.82 12.55
CA ARG A 525 17.47 1.88 12.40
C ARG A 525 18.55 2.44 11.48
N PHE A 526 19.79 2.04 11.73
CA PHE A 526 20.92 2.20 10.82
C PHE A 526 21.30 0.82 10.28
N GLN A 527 21.41 0.68 8.96
CA GLN A 527 21.67 -0.59 8.26
C GLN A 527 22.58 -0.35 7.06
N GLY A 528 23.56 0.54 7.25
CA GLY A 528 24.28 1.19 6.17
C GLY A 528 23.73 2.57 5.85
N ASN A 529 24.52 3.37 5.16
CA ASN A 529 24.16 4.71 4.75
C ASN A 529 23.55 4.70 3.34
N PRO A 530 22.32 5.22 3.16
CA PRO A 530 21.64 5.25 1.87
C PRO A 530 22.45 5.88 0.73
N ILE A 531 23.33 6.83 1.04
CA ILE A 531 24.19 7.48 0.04
C ILE A 531 25.23 6.49 -0.50
N MET A 532 25.73 5.60 0.36
CA MET A 532 26.75 4.61 0.00
C MET A 532 26.17 3.48 -0.86
N ASP A 533 24.85 3.26 -0.85
CA ASP A 533 24.20 2.31 -1.75
C ASP A 533 24.37 2.66 -3.24
N LEU A 534 24.71 3.92 -3.57
CA LEU A 534 25.00 4.36 -4.95
C LEU A 534 26.31 3.80 -5.51
N ILE A 535 27.17 3.20 -4.68
CA ILE A 535 28.47 2.66 -5.12
C ILE A 535 28.32 1.42 -6.00
N GLY A 536 27.40 0.52 -5.63
CA GLY A 536 27.18 -0.74 -6.33
C GLY A 536 26.14 -0.65 -7.45
N ASP A 537 25.90 0.54 -7.99
CA ASP A 537 24.81 0.84 -8.90
C ASP A 537 25.25 0.99 -10.37
N ASN A 538 26.47 0.58 -10.67
CA ASN A 538 27.08 0.87 -11.95
C ASN A 538 27.03 -0.37 -12.84
N GLU A 539 26.74 -0.14 -14.12
CA GLU A 539 27.15 -1.04 -15.19
C GLU A 539 28.68 -1.03 -15.22
N GLU A 540 29.34 -2.18 -15.41
CA GLU A 540 30.79 -2.29 -15.51
C GLU A 540 31.33 -1.41 -16.65
N ASP A 541 31.60 -0.13 -16.37
CA ASP A 541 32.47 0.69 -17.19
C ASP A 541 33.91 0.34 -16.76
N ASP A 542 34.67 -0.28 -17.65
CA ASP A 542 36.09 -0.61 -17.44
C ASP A 542 36.92 0.68 -17.30
N PHE A 543 36.92 1.26 -16.10
CA PHE A 543 37.77 2.38 -15.75
C PHE A 543 39.01 1.90 -14.99
N SER A 544 40.17 2.06 -15.62
CA SER A 544 41.47 1.87 -14.98
C SER A 544 42.21 3.20 -14.89
N TRP A 545 42.72 3.52 -13.71
CA TRP A 545 43.71 4.58 -13.57
C TRP A 545 45.00 4.21 -14.33
N PRO A 546 45.74 5.18 -14.89
CA PRO A 546 47.08 4.94 -15.41
C PRO A 546 48.01 4.34 -14.33
N SER A 547 48.96 3.49 -14.74
CA SER A 547 49.78 2.67 -13.84
C SER A 547 50.79 3.45 -12.98
N GLU A 548 51.16 4.67 -13.37
CA GLU A 548 52.15 5.48 -12.67
C GLU A 548 51.65 6.90 -12.36
N GLY A 549 52.03 7.39 -11.17
CA GLY A 549 51.72 8.72 -10.65
C GLY A 549 50.57 8.73 -9.63
N ASP A 550 50.49 9.83 -8.88
CA ASP A 550 49.45 10.03 -7.89
C ASP A 550 48.10 10.34 -8.52
N ARG A 551 47.07 9.63 -8.06
CA ARG A 551 45.75 9.62 -8.69
C ARG A 551 44.84 10.67 -8.05
N VAL A 552 44.62 11.76 -8.76
CA VAL A 552 43.87 12.93 -8.29
C VAL A 552 42.50 12.98 -8.98
N LEU A 553 41.45 12.78 -8.20
CA LEU A 553 40.07 12.89 -8.67
C LEU A 553 39.60 14.35 -8.57
N ILE A 554 38.87 14.83 -9.57
CA ILE A 554 38.30 16.17 -9.62
C ILE A 554 36.78 16.07 -9.75
N LEU A 555 36.05 16.72 -8.83
CA LEU A 555 34.59 16.79 -8.85
C LEU A 555 34.11 18.25 -8.90
N PRO A 556 33.78 18.77 -10.10
CA PRO A 556 33.33 20.15 -10.27
C PRO A 556 31.93 20.43 -9.70
N GLY A 557 31.15 19.38 -9.42
CA GLY A 557 29.77 19.47 -8.94
C GLY A 557 28.75 19.13 -10.03
N SER A 558 27.46 19.28 -9.73
CA SER A 558 26.35 18.85 -10.61
C SER A 558 25.37 19.96 -11.01
N ARG A 559 25.60 21.19 -10.57
CA ARG A 559 24.71 22.35 -10.77
C ARG A 559 25.34 23.36 -11.72
N ASN A 560 24.55 24.32 -12.24
CA ASN A 560 25.09 25.38 -13.10
C ASN A 560 26.26 26.16 -12.48
N ARG A 561 26.30 26.32 -11.16
CA ARG A 561 27.44 26.95 -10.45
C ARG A 561 28.76 26.17 -10.65
N ALA A 562 28.71 24.88 -10.95
CA ALA A 562 29.87 24.08 -11.29
C ALA A 562 30.65 24.63 -12.49
N TYR A 563 29.99 25.32 -13.44
CA TYR A 563 30.69 25.96 -14.56
C TYR A 563 31.57 27.13 -14.12
N GLU A 564 31.24 27.79 -13.02
CA GLU A 564 32.03 28.88 -12.43
C GLU A 564 33.11 28.30 -11.53
N ASP A 565 32.74 27.34 -10.68
CA ASP A 565 33.64 26.83 -9.63
C ASP A 565 34.70 25.84 -10.19
N VAL A 566 34.45 25.17 -11.33
CA VAL A 566 35.40 24.21 -11.94
C VAL A 566 36.74 24.85 -12.28
N ARG A 567 36.74 26.14 -12.63
CA ARG A 567 37.97 26.87 -12.95
C ARG A 567 38.95 26.83 -11.80
N LEU A 568 38.46 27.01 -10.57
CA LEU A 568 39.29 26.97 -9.37
C LEU A 568 39.97 25.60 -9.18
N LEU A 569 39.26 24.52 -9.46
CA LEU A 569 39.82 23.17 -9.39
C LEU A 569 40.85 22.94 -10.48
N LEU A 570 40.55 23.35 -11.72
CA LEU A 570 41.45 23.19 -12.86
C LEU A 570 42.72 24.04 -12.69
N ASP A 571 42.62 25.27 -12.20
CA ASP A 571 43.78 26.15 -12.00
C ASP A 571 44.77 25.60 -10.94
N SER A 572 44.33 24.68 -10.06
CA SER A 572 45.22 23.99 -9.10
C SER A 572 46.03 22.85 -9.73
N VAL A 573 45.58 22.32 -10.87
CA VAL A 573 46.16 21.14 -11.52
C VAL A 573 47.60 21.37 -12.01
N PRO A 574 47.93 22.46 -12.74
CA PRO A 574 49.29 22.72 -13.17
C PRO A 574 50.27 22.90 -12.01
N ILE A 575 49.79 23.44 -10.88
CA ILE A 575 50.59 23.65 -9.66
C ILE A 575 50.99 22.31 -9.05
N MET A 576 50.04 21.36 -8.97
CA MET A 576 50.31 20.00 -8.49
C MET A 576 51.25 19.24 -9.42
N ALA A 577 50.97 19.27 -10.73
CA ALA A 577 51.74 18.58 -11.75
C ALA A 577 53.21 19.04 -11.81
N ALA A 578 53.48 20.32 -11.49
CA ALA A 578 54.84 20.86 -11.44
C ALA A 578 55.67 20.33 -10.25
N ARG A 579 55.01 19.88 -9.17
CA ARG A 579 55.68 19.45 -7.93
C ARG A 579 55.74 17.93 -7.77
N ARG A 580 54.80 17.19 -8.37
CA ARG A 580 54.68 15.74 -8.21
C ARG A 580 54.03 15.09 -9.43
N SER A 581 54.47 13.89 -9.78
CA SER A 581 53.88 13.12 -10.88
C SER A 581 52.44 12.75 -10.53
N CYS A 582 51.47 13.46 -11.12
CA CYS A 582 50.04 13.29 -10.85
C CYS A 582 49.26 12.94 -12.12
N ARG A 583 48.20 12.16 -11.97
CA ARG A 583 47.20 11.84 -13.00
C ARG A 583 45.86 12.41 -12.56
N PHE A 584 45.23 13.19 -13.43
CA PHE A 584 44.01 13.91 -13.11
C PHE A 584 42.83 13.35 -13.89
N VAL A 585 41.77 13.00 -13.16
CA VAL A 585 40.51 12.56 -13.77
C VAL A 585 39.37 13.39 -13.20
N ALA A 586 38.60 14.03 -14.07
CA ALA A 586 37.40 14.77 -13.72
C ALA A 586 36.16 13.95 -14.05
N VAL A 587 35.29 13.69 -13.06
CA VAL A 587 34.01 13.02 -13.30
C VAL A 587 32.92 14.09 -13.45
N LEU A 588 32.29 14.13 -14.63
CA LEU A 588 31.24 15.10 -14.93
C LEU A 588 29.84 14.53 -14.72
N ALA A 589 29.02 15.28 -13.98
CA ALA A 589 27.60 14.97 -13.85
C ALA A 589 26.90 15.04 -15.22
N PRO A 590 25.90 14.16 -15.50
CA PRO A 590 25.16 14.16 -16.76
C PRO A 590 24.46 15.49 -17.09
N THR A 591 24.16 16.30 -16.08
CA THR A 591 23.55 17.63 -16.18
C THR A 591 24.51 18.69 -16.73
N LEU A 592 25.81 18.39 -16.83
CA LEU A 592 26.83 19.32 -17.28
C LEU A 592 27.29 19.04 -18.73
N ASP A 593 27.40 20.12 -19.48
CA ASP A 593 27.91 20.14 -20.85
C ASP A 593 29.42 20.41 -20.81
N LEU A 594 30.20 19.44 -21.30
CA LEU A 594 31.65 19.49 -21.29
C LEU A 594 32.20 20.64 -22.16
N ARG A 595 31.58 20.92 -23.31
CA ARG A 595 32.01 22.01 -24.19
C ARG A 595 31.73 23.37 -23.57
N LYS A 596 30.60 23.51 -22.88
CA LYS A 596 30.27 24.72 -22.11
C LYS A 596 31.26 24.92 -20.96
N MET A 597 31.63 23.85 -20.28
CA MET A 597 32.63 23.90 -19.21
C MET A 597 34.00 24.33 -19.70
N ALA A 598 34.50 23.72 -20.79
CA ALA A 598 35.79 24.07 -21.38
C ALA A 598 35.85 25.55 -21.81
N ARG A 599 34.78 26.06 -22.44
CA ARG A 599 34.69 27.49 -22.82
C ARG A 599 34.75 28.46 -21.65
N GLY A 600 34.36 28.02 -20.46
CA GLY A 600 34.39 28.82 -19.23
C GLY A 600 35.75 28.86 -18.52
N CYS A 601 36.74 28.11 -19.01
CA CYS A 601 38.05 27.94 -18.37
C CYS A 601 39.17 28.46 -19.30
N PRO A 602 39.55 29.74 -19.21
CA PRO A 602 40.65 30.30 -20.02
C PRO A 602 41.95 29.51 -19.79
N GLY A 603 42.70 29.24 -20.87
CA GLY A 603 43.94 28.45 -20.81
C GLY A 603 43.74 26.94 -20.91
N TRP A 604 42.50 26.45 -20.96
CA TRP A 604 42.16 25.05 -21.18
C TRP A 604 41.51 24.82 -22.53
N THR A 605 41.95 23.80 -23.26
CA THR A 605 41.39 23.39 -24.54
C THR A 605 40.85 21.96 -24.46
N LEU A 606 39.73 21.69 -25.13
CA LEU A 606 39.09 20.37 -25.12
C LEU A 606 39.48 19.59 -26.38
N ASP A 607 40.07 18.41 -26.18
CA ASP A 607 40.40 17.44 -27.24
C ASP A 607 39.73 16.10 -26.90
N GLY A 608 38.65 15.77 -27.60
CA GLY A 608 37.83 14.60 -27.28
C GLY A 608 37.27 14.64 -25.85
N ARG A 609 37.80 13.77 -24.98
CA ARG A 609 37.48 13.70 -23.53
C ARG A 609 38.66 14.16 -22.65
N ILE A 610 39.63 14.89 -23.20
CA ILE A 610 40.81 15.36 -22.48
C ILE A 610 40.80 16.88 -22.47
N LEU A 611 40.95 17.47 -21.29
CA LEU A 611 41.19 18.90 -21.14
C LEU A 611 42.70 19.12 -21.05
N LYS A 612 43.24 19.80 -22.06
CA LYS A 612 44.66 20.17 -22.16
C LYS A 612 44.84 21.58 -21.61
N GLY A 613 45.59 21.67 -20.52
CA GLY A 613 45.88 22.92 -19.82
C GLY A 613 47.30 23.43 -20.09
N PRO A 614 47.72 24.46 -19.35
CA PRO A 614 49.08 24.99 -19.40
C PRO A 614 50.13 23.91 -19.08
N ASN A 615 51.35 24.09 -19.60
CA ASN A 615 52.50 23.17 -19.36
C ASN A 615 52.25 21.71 -19.79
N SER A 616 51.42 21.50 -20.83
CA SER A 616 51.04 20.17 -21.34
C SER A 616 50.39 19.26 -20.31
N VAL A 617 49.73 19.81 -19.29
CA VAL A 617 49.00 19.01 -18.29
C VAL A 617 47.65 18.59 -18.85
N GLU A 618 47.29 17.32 -18.63
CA GLU A 618 46.07 16.72 -19.13
C GLU A 618 45.14 16.31 -17.98
N VAL A 619 43.85 16.64 -18.12
CA VAL A 619 42.78 16.18 -17.24
C VAL A 619 41.82 15.32 -18.06
N HIS A 620 41.73 14.03 -17.72
CA HIS A 620 40.84 13.11 -18.40
C HIS A 620 39.41 13.26 -17.87
N VAL A 621 38.44 13.39 -18.77
CA VAL A 621 37.04 13.55 -18.41
C VAL A 621 36.31 12.23 -18.53
N HIS A 622 35.81 11.75 -17.40
CA HIS A 622 34.99 10.56 -17.31
C HIS A 622 33.51 10.92 -17.12
N ARG A 623 32.61 10.13 -17.71
CA ARG A 623 31.15 10.36 -17.71
C ARG A 623 30.34 9.20 -17.09
N GLY A 624 31.02 8.21 -16.51
CA GLY A 624 30.40 7.11 -15.77
C GLY A 624 30.36 7.40 -14.27
N ALA A 625 30.44 6.35 -13.47
CA ALA A 625 30.16 6.43 -12.05
C ALA A 625 31.33 7.01 -11.24
N VAL A 626 30.99 7.94 -10.33
CA VAL A 626 31.98 8.53 -9.42
C VAL A 626 32.67 7.47 -8.57
N ALA A 627 31.94 6.44 -8.15
CA ALA A 627 32.46 5.41 -7.25
C ALA A 627 33.60 4.58 -7.86
N GLU A 628 33.53 4.27 -9.16
CA GLU A 628 34.56 3.53 -9.89
C GLU A 628 35.88 4.30 -9.92
N VAL A 629 35.82 5.56 -10.33
CA VAL A 629 37.00 6.42 -10.37
C VAL A 629 37.54 6.68 -8.97
N ALA A 630 36.65 6.89 -7.99
CA ALA A 630 37.03 7.15 -6.60
C ALA A 630 37.73 5.95 -5.93
N ALA A 631 37.36 4.71 -6.25
CA ALA A 631 37.94 3.52 -5.63
C ALA A 631 39.48 3.42 -5.79
N GLY A 632 40.02 4.02 -6.86
CA GLY A 632 41.47 4.10 -7.10
C GLY A 632 42.10 5.47 -6.84
N ALA A 633 41.35 6.48 -6.40
CA ALA A 633 41.91 7.82 -6.19
C ALA A 633 42.71 7.91 -4.88
N HIS A 634 43.84 8.62 -4.89
CA HIS A 634 44.61 8.94 -3.69
C HIS A 634 44.09 10.19 -2.97
N VAL A 635 43.54 11.16 -3.72
CA VAL A 635 42.94 12.37 -3.16
C VAL A 635 41.85 12.91 -4.08
N LEU A 636 40.82 13.51 -3.49
CA LEU A 636 39.74 14.20 -4.20
C LEU A 636 39.89 15.72 -4.04
N LEU A 637 39.89 16.44 -5.16
CA LEU A 637 39.62 17.88 -5.25
C LEU A 637 38.13 18.08 -5.58
N GLY A 638 37.32 18.44 -4.58
CA GLY A 638 35.86 18.49 -4.75
C GLY A 638 35.22 19.72 -4.14
N LEU A 639 34.12 20.18 -4.74
CA LEU A 639 33.39 21.37 -4.31
C LEU A 639 32.13 21.07 -3.47
N GLY A 640 31.94 19.80 -3.10
CA GLY A 640 30.91 19.31 -2.20
C GLY A 640 29.73 18.61 -2.87
N GLY A 641 28.84 18.04 -2.05
CA GLY A 641 27.65 17.30 -2.47
C GLY A 641 27.71 15.80 -2.17
N THR A 642 26.77 15.05 -2.72
CA THR A 642 26.64 13.59 -2.52
C THR A 642 27.86 12.84 -3.07
N ALA A 643 28.44 13.30 -4.17
CA ALA A 643 29.61 12.67 -4.78
C ALA A 643 30.87 12.75 -3.88
N ASN A 644 31.14 13.89 -3.24
CA ASN A 644 32.20 14.02 -2.23
C ASN A 644 32.00 13.07 -1.06
N GLN A 645 30.75 12.93 -0.61
CA GLN A 645 30.39 12.01 0.46
C GLN A 645 30.71 10.56 0.06
N VAL A 646 30.29 10.12 -1.13
CA VAL A 646 30.63 8.78 -1.65
C VAL A 646 32.15 8.55 -1.66
N CYS A 647 32.94 9.53 -2.13
CA CYS A 647 34.40 9.41 -2.16
C CYS A 647 35.00 9.28 -0.76
N ALA A 648 34.58 10.14 0.18
CA ALA A 648 35.02 10.05 1.57
C ALA A 648 34.66 8.70 2.19
N GLY A 649 33.47 8.17 1.91
CA GLY A 649 33.04 6.85 2.39
C GLY A 649 33.83 5.69 1.78
N LEU A 650 34.36 5.83 0.57
CA LEU A 650 35.31 4.87 -0.03
C LEU A 650 36.71 4.97 0.60
N GLY A 651 36.95 6.02 1.41
CA GLY A 651 38.22 6.30 2.06
C GLY A 651 39.14 7.16 1.20
N VAL A 652 38.60 7.95 0.27
CA VAL A 652 39.38 8.95 -0.47
C VAL A 652 39.41 10.24 0.35
N PRO A 653 40.59 10.73 0.77
CA PRO A 653 40.74 12.04 1.41
C PRO A 653 40.17 13.17 0.54
N VAL A 654 39.37 14.06 1.14
CA VAL A 654 38.70 15.14 0.42
C VAL A 654 39.37 16.47 0.74
N VAL A 655 39.81 17.18 -0.29
CA VAL A 655 40.27 18.57 -0.21
C VAL A 655 39.25 19.46 -0.93
N SER A 656 38.80 20.50 -0.25
CA SER A 656 37.69 21.35 -0.67
C SER A 656 37.92 22.78 -0.18
N ILE A 657 37.08 23.72 -0.62
CA ILE A 657 37.21 25.14 -0.28
C ILE A 657 36.27 25.57 0.83
N LEU A 658 36.70 26.55 1.61
CA LEU A 658 35.96 27.17 2.69
C LEU A 658 35.00 28.22 2.11
N GLU A 659 33.73 27.86 2.01
CA GLU A 659 32.63 28.79 1.72
C GLU A 659 31.57 28.71 2.83
N LYS A 660 30.80 29.80 3.03
CA LYS A 660 29.71 29.87 4.03
C LYS A 660 28.70 28.71 3.97
N GLY A 661 28.56 28.01 2.83
CA GLY A 661 27.71 26.83 2.67
C GLY A 661 28.38 25.46 2.93
N LYS A 662 29.72 25.40 3.00
CA LYS A 662 30.50 24.14 3.02
C LYS A 662 30.87 23.65 4.42
N LEU A 663 30.71 24.51 5.43
CA LEU A 663 30.82 24.14 6.85
C LEU A 663 29.84 23.02 7.27
N VAL A 664 28.72 22.88 6.56
CA VAL A 664 27.76 21.79 6.78
C VAL A 664 28.36 20.45 6.33
N GLN A 665 29.04 20.41 5.20
CA GLN A 665 29.66 19.17 4.72
C GLN A 665 30.83 18.75 5.61
N GLN A 666 31.67 19.71 6.01
CA GLN A 666 32.78 19.42 6.92
C GLN A 666 32.31 18.83 8.25
N LYS A 667 31.16 19.26 8.79
CA LYS A 667 30.57 18.62 9.97
C LYS A 667 30.11 17.18 9.73
N LEU A 668 29.66 16.86 8.52
CA LEU A 668 29.26 15.50 8.12
C LEU A 668 30.47 14.58 7.94
N LEU A 669 31.51 15.08 7.28
CA LEU A 669 32.71 14.32 6.91
C LEU A 669 33.77 14.32 8.02
N GLY A 670 33.71 15.27 8.94
CA GLY A 670 34.71 15.44 9.99
C GLY A 670 36.11 15.61 9.40
N GLU A 671 37.06 14.84 9.94
CA GLU A 671 38.46 14.83 9.50
C GLU A 671 38.67 14.28 8.09
N ALA A 672 37.66 13.68 7.46
CA ALA A 672 37.77 13.20 6.08
C ALA A 672 37.81 14.33 5.04
N GLU A 673 37.42 15.56 5.42
CA GLU A 673 37.45 16.74 4.55
C GLU A 673 38.33 17.86 5.13
N TRP A 674 39.33 18.26 4.34
CA TRP A 674 40.14 19.44 4.61
C TRP A 674 39.61 20.64 3.80
N LEU A 675 39.10 21.65 4.50
CA LEU A 675 38.73 22.94 3.90
C LEU A 675 39.91 23.92 3.87
N VAL A 676 40.19 24.50 2.70
CA VAL A 676 41.18 25.57 2.49
C VAL A 676 40.52 26.85 1.96
N SER A 677 41.20 28.00 1.97
CA SER A 677 40.67 29.21 1.31
C SER A 677 40.43 28.96 -0.19
N ALA A 678 39.48 29.69 -0.79
CA ALA A 678 39.13 29.56 -2.20
C ALA A 678 40.22 30.13 -3.13
N ASP A 679 41.34 29.41 -3.20
CA ASP A 679 42.58 29.78 -3.89
C ASP A 679 43.20 28.51 -4.50
N PRO A 680 43.49 28.48 -5.82
CA PRO A 680 44.12 27.33 -6.47
C PRO A 680 45.43 26.87 -5.84
N GLU A 681 46.26 27.81 -5.34
CA GLU A 681 47.53 27.48 -4.70
C GLU A 681 47.31 26.69 -3.41
N ARG A 682 46.37 27.14 -2.59
CA ARG A 682 46.04 26.48 -1.31
C ARG A 682 45.40 25.12 -1.51
N LEU A 683 44.57 24.96 -2.54
CA LEU A 683 44.02 23.66 -2.93
C LEU A 683 45.12 22.68 -3.32
N ALA A 684 46.06 23.11 -4.18
CA ALA A 684 47.18 22.29 -4.62
C ALA A 684 48.09 21.91 -3.44
N GLU A 685 48.42 22.86 -2.56
CA GLU A 685 49.27 22.62 -1.39
C GLU A 685 48.66 21.60 -0.43
N ALA A 686 47.38 21.74 -0.09
CA ALA A 686 46.71 20.79 0.79
C ALA A 686 46.63 19.39 0.17
N ALA A 687 46.31 19.28 -1.12
CA ALA A 687 46.28 18.00 -1.81
C ALA A 687 47.66 17.34 -1.88
N LEU A 688 48.72 18.10 -2.17
CA LEU A 688 50.09 17.60 -2.17
C LEU A 688 50.55 17.15 -0.78
N LEU A 689 50.11 17.84 0.28
CA LEU A 689 50.40 17.43 1.66
C LEU A 689 49.71 16.10 1.99
N VAL A 690 48.44 15.94 1.61
CA VAL A 690 47.73 14.65 1.75
C VAL A 690 48.44 13.53 0.98
N LEU A 691 48.94 13.79 -0.23
CA LEU A 691 49.69 12.81 -1.02
C LEU A 691 51.08 12.48 -0.45
N SER A 692 51.64 13.35 0.39
CA SER A 692 53.00 13.21 0.93
C SER A 692 53.03 12.69 2.36
N ASP A 693 51.94 12.87 3.12
CA ASP A 693 51.80 12.39 4.49
C ASP A 693 50.82 11.20 4.55
N GLU A 694 51.39 9.99 4.57
CA GLU A 694 50.62 8.74 4.66
C GLU A 694 49.77 8.65 5.93
N THR A 695 50.23 9.22 7.05
CA THR A 695 49.51 9.19 8.32
C THR A 695 48.26 10.06 8.24
N LEU A 696 48.40 11.27 7.68
CA LEU A 696 47.28 12.15 7.40
C LEU A 696 46.28 11.49 6.45
N ALA A 697 46.75 10.98 5.30
CA ALA A 697 45.89 10.34 4.31
C ALA A 697 45.09 9.18 4.92
N ARG A 698 45.75 8.32 5.70
CA ARG A 698 45.11 7.20 6.39
C ARG A 698 44.06 7.67 7.41
N THR A 699 44.38 8.70 8.20
CA THR A 699 43.45 9.26 9.18
C THR A 699 42.19 9.81 8.51
N MET A 700 42.36 10.58 7.42
CA MET A 700 41.24 11.11 6.64
C MET A 700 40.40 9.99 6.02
N ALA A 701 41.03 8.95 5.49
CA ALA A 701 40.35 7.79 4.91
C ALA A 701 39.52 7.01 5.94
N GLU A 702 40.10 6.73 7.11
CA GLU A 702 39.43 6.04 8.21
C GLU A 702 38.27 6.87 8.77
N ALA A 703 38.46 8.19 8.91
CA ALA A 703 37.39 9.11 9.31
C ALA A 703 36.22 9.08 8.33
N GLY A 704 36.48 9.07 7.02
CA GLY A 704 35.45 9.05 5.98
C GLY A 704 34.63 7.76 6.00
N ARG A 705 35.31 6.60 6.06
CA ARG A 705 34.67 5.29 6.20
C ARG A 705 33.85 5.17 7.48
N LYS A 706 34.36 5.68 8.61
CA LYS A 706 33.64 5.66 9.89
C LYS A 706 32.40 6.54 9.87
N ARG A 707 32.50 7.76 9.31
CA ARG A 707 31.40 8.73 9.26
C ARG A 707 30.28 8.30 8.33
N LEU A 708 30.63 7.73 7.18
CA LEU A 708 29.63 7.33 6.18
C LEU A 708 29.18 5.89 6.33
N GLY A 709 29.97 5.00 6.93
CA GLY A 709 29.66 3.60 7.08
C GLY A 709 29.58 2.85 5.74
N ALA A 710 29.06 1.64 5.80
CA ALA A 710 28.89 0.74 4.64
C ALA A 710 27.58 1.01 3.86
N PRO A 711 27.46 0.55 2.60
CA PRO A 711 26.16 0.42 1.93
C PRO A 711 25.26 -0.63 2.59
N GLY A 712 24.00 -0.73 2.15
CA GLY A 712 23.05 -1.78 2.54
C GLY A 712 21.68 -1.27 3.01
N ALA A 713 21.47 0.05 3.06
CA ALA A 713 20.24 0.62 3.60
C ALA A 713 19.05 0.30 2.69
N LEU A 714 19.23 0.46 1.37
CA LEU A 714 18.17 0.19 0.39
C LEU A 714 17.79 -1.30 0.35
N ASP A 715 18.77 -2.21 0.44
CA ASP A 715 18.51 -3.64 0.53
C ASP A 715 17.78 -4.02 1.83
N SER A 716 18.11 -3.33 2.93
CA SER A 716 17.39 -3.47 4.19
C SER A 716 15.91 -3.04 4.07
N VAL A 717 15.62 -1.98 3.32
CA VAL A 717 14.24 -1.55 3.00
C VAL A 717 13.52 -2.64 2.19
N VAL A 718 14.15 -3.19 1.15
CA VAL A 718 13.57 -4.26 0.32
C VAL A 718 13.27 -5.50 1.17
N ARG A 719 14.21 -5.92 2.03
CA ARG A 719 14.01 -7.03 2.98
C ARG A 719 12.85 -6.75 3.95
N TYR A 720 12.71 -5.52 4.44
CA TYR A 720 11.59 -5.14 5.30
C TYR A 720 10.25 -5.23 4.54
N CYS A 721 10.20 -4.75 3.29
CA CYS A 721 8.99 -4.84 2.46
C CYS A 721 8.60 -6.31 2.20
N SER A 722 9.58 -7.17 1.94
CA SER A 722 9.37 -8.61 1.79
C SER A 722 8.85 -9.27 3.08
N ARG A 723 9.58 -9.13 4.20
CA ARG A 723 9.32 -9.89 5.45
C ARG A 723 8.24 -9.30 6.35
N VAL A 724 8.18 -7.97 6.47
CA VAL A 724 7.30 -7.28 7.43
C VAL A 724 6.02 -6.79 6.76
N LEU A 725 6.13 -6.25 5.54
CA LEU A 725 4.96 -5.83 4.79
C LEU A 725 4.34 -7.00 4.02
N GLY A 726 5.08 -8.07 3.73
CA GLY A 726 4.55 -9.24 3.01
C GLY A 726 4.33 -8.96 1.53
N TRP A 727 5.17 -8.12 0.90
CA TRP A 727 5.05 -7.81 -0.52
C TRP A 727 5.33 -9.03 -1.42
N SER A 728 6.21 -9.93 -1.00
CA SER A 728 6.45 -11.20 -1.71
C SER A 728 5.18 -12.06 -1.76
N VAL A 729 4.46 -12.17 -0.65
CA VAL A 729 3.20 -12.92 -0.57
C VAL A 729 2.14 -12.30 -1.48
N ARG A 730 2.08 -10.96 -1.57
CA ARG A 730 1.16 -10.28 -2.50
C ARG A 730 1.49 -10.56 -3.96
N CYS A 731 2.77 -10.56 -4.31
CA CYS A 731 3.23 -10.89 -5.65
C CYS A 731 2.90 -12.34 -6.01
N GLU A 732 3.13 -13.28 -5.09
CA GLU A 732 2.78 -14.69 -5.26
C GLU A 732 1.26 -14.87 -5.47
N VAL A 733 0.45 -14.24 -4.62
CA VAL A 733 -1.02 -14.29 -4.72
C VAL A 733 -1.49 -13.73 -6.07
N TYR A 734 -0.97 -12.58 -6.49
CA TYR A 734 -1.33 -11.98 -7.77
C TYR A 734 -0.94 -12.88 -8.95
N SER A 735 0.27 -13.45 -8.93
CA SER A 735 0.77 -14.30 -10.01
C SER A 735 -0.08 -15.56 -10.18
N ARG A 736 -0.39 -16.25 -9.07
CA ARG A 736 -1.26 -17.44 -9.10
C ARG A 736 -2.67 -17.14 -9.60
N LEU A 737 -3.25 -16.00 -9.21
CA LEU A 737 -4.57 -15.61 -9.70
C LEU A 737 -4.56 -15.29 -11.19
N LYS A 738 -3.52 -14.61 -11.66
CA LYS A 738 -3.34 -14.27 -13.08
C LYS A 738 -3.20 -15.54 -13.92
N GLU A 739 -2.30 -16.45 -13.54
CA GLU A 739 -2.08 -17.74 -14.21
C GLU A 739 -3.36 -18.58 -14.26
N SER A 740 -4.10 -18.66 -13.15
CA SER A 740 -5.38 -19.38 -13.11
C SER A 740 -6.44 -18.81 -14.05
N LEU A 741 -6.41 -17.51 -14.36
CA LEU A 741 -7.33 -16.88 -15.31
C LEU A 741 -6.90 -17.11 -16.77
N GLU A 742 -5.59 -17.12 -17.02
CA GLU A 742 -5.02 -17.38 -18.35
C GLU A 742 -5.30 -18.84 -18.79
N ASN A 743 -5.04 -19.82 -17.93
CA ASN A 743 -5.26 -21.24 -18.23
C ASN A 743 -6.75 -21.54 -18.54
N ARG A 744 -7.69 -20.91 -17.83
CA ARG A 744 -9.13 -21.03 -18.12
C ARG A 744 -9.54 -20.41 -19.47
N GLY A 745 -8.83 -19.37 -19.91
CA GLY A 745 -9.03 -18.78 -21.22
C GLY A 745 -8.62 -19.74 -22.34
N GLU A 746 -7.49 -20.44 -22.16
CA GLU A 746 -6.96 -21.41 -23.11
C GLU A 746 -7.84 -22.66 -23.23
N GLU A 747 -8.30 -23.23 -22.11
CA GLU A 747 -9.23 -24.39 -22.10
C GLU A 747 -10.53 -24.10 -22.88
N ARG A 748 -11.09 -22.89 -22.75
CA ARG A 748 -12.29 -22.48 -23.50
C ARG A 748 -12.03 -22.27 -24.99
N SER A 749 -10.85 -21.76 -25.35
CA SER A 749 -10.48 -21.57 -26.76
C SER A 749 -10.24 -22.90 -27.50
N HIS A 750 -9.72 -23.92 -26.80
CA HIS A 750 -9.59 -25.27 -27.33
C HIS A 750 -10.94 -25.99 -27.42
N GLY A 751 -11.80 -25.86 -26.40
CA GLY A 751 -13.16 -26.43 -26.43
C GLY A 751 -14.08 -25.84 -27.51
N TYR A 752 -13.82 -24.61 -27.99
CA TYR A 752 -14.50 -24.03 -29.15
C TYR A 752 -13.99 -24.62 -30.48
N ARG A 753 -12.66 -24.81 -30.60
CA ARG A 753 -12.05 -25.42 -31.80
C ARG A 753 -12.42 -26.89 -32.00
N ASP A 754 -12.66 -27.64 -30.93
CA ASP A 754 -13.12 -29.03 -31.03
C ASP A 754 -14.61 -29.15 -31.35
N ARG A 755 -15.44 -28.15 -31.02
CA ARG A 755 -16.84 -28.12 -31.45
C ARG A 755 -16.99 -27.75 -32.92
N ASP A 756 -16.18 -26.82 -33.42
CA ASP A 756 -16.16 -26.45 -34.84
C ASP A 756 -15.54 -27.54 -35.75
N ARG A 757 -14.90 -28.57 -35.17
CA ARG A 757 -14.43 -29.76 -35.91
C ARG A 757 -15.40 -30.95 -35.84
N GLN A 758 -16.45 -30.86 -35.03
CA GLN A 758 -17.49 -31.88 -34.89
C GLN A 758 -18.85 -31.42 -35.45
N SER A 759 -18.94 -30.18 -35.93
CA SER A 759 -20.03 -29.66 -36.76
C SER A 759 -19.60 -29.62 -38.22
#